data_AF-A0A0E0C8D1-F1
#
_entry.id   AF-A0A0E0C8D1-F1
#
_cell.length_a   1.000
_cell.length_b   1.000
_cell.length_c   1.000
_cell.angle_alpha   90.00
_cell.angle_beta   90.00
_cell.angle_gamma   90.00
#
_symmetry.space_group_name_H-M   'P 1'
#
loop_
_entity.id
_entity.type
_entity.pdbx_description
1 polymer ?
#
loop_
_entity_poly.entity_id
_entity_poly.type
_entity_poly.pdbx_seq_one_letter_code
_entity_poly.pdbx_strand_id
1 'polypeptide(L)'
;MPTSGPDAMQPALRRRRRRRQGFLLPFACLSAALIAAGLLPGAAVADGVTPSEARRLRDEVKDMFYHAFDGYMQHAFPLDELRPLSCQGEDSLGGYALTLIDSLDTLALLGDKERFDAAVEWVGKNVRFDINKTVSVFETNIRILGGLLSAHLIASDYATGMRIQSYDDQLLHLAADLAQRLLPAFDTPTELAIRNRSRVWTHITSTAGGGTLTLEFGVLSRLTNNSVYERVTKNSVRGIWARRSKLDLVGAHINVFTGEWTQKDAGIGTSIDSFYEYLLKEAYKAAMHYLHHDPWYVEVNMNSGATVWPLFNSLQAFWPGLQVLAGDVDPAIRTHAAFFSVWKKYGFTPEGFNLATSTVQNGQRSYPLRPELIESTYWLFKATRDYRYLDVGRDILASLQYGAKCPCGYCHISDVETHQQDDHMESFFLAETVKYLWLLFDLAAGPDNIVENGPYKYIFSTEGHLLPATPQIALLDEHCLYAGAFCNGTAGHGYGTGDSYNKHQNANSIPFDDSRTPSDQSLSNILSTTRGYIKGVCPGLTHAQKLGISYSAEEDNSIQQNSGSSENLDESHVIKSSVQAQSSSVILISHPVASQTEEPASGRSQYNSNIVATAESVGTDTAVASSHPEDLVKETESVSEQKEINDKEIASQGSQPKEDT
;
A
#
# COMPACT_ATOMS: atom_id res chain seq x y z
N MET A 1 -58.15 44.82 -26.25
CA MET A 1 -57.82 44.39 -24.86
C MET A 1 -56.31 44.17 -24.73
N PRO A 2 -55.36 45.15 -24.66
CA PRO A 2 -55.39 46.52 -24.09
C PRO A 2 -56.47 47.41 -24.68
N THR A 3 -56.94 48.39 -23.93
CA THR A 3 -58.08 49.25 -24.25
C THR A 3 -57.79 50.19 -25.43
N SER A 4 -57.79 49.60 -26.61
CA SER A 4 -57.87 50.17 -27.94
C SER A 4 -57.91 48.95 -28.88
N GLY A 5 -58.88 48.83 -29.77
CA GLY A 5 -59.66 49.89 -30.40
C GLY A 5 -59.35 49.80 -31.89
N PRO A 6 -60.34 49.56 -32.76
CA PRO A 6 -60.10 48.91 -34.04
C PRO A 6 -59.89 49.91 -35.18
N ASP A 7 -59.52 49.40 -36.36
CA ASP A 7 -60.15 49.74 -37.64
C ASP A 7 -59.78 48.63 -38.66
N ALA A 8 -60.73 47.84 -39.17
CA ALA A 8 -61.65 48.21 -40.26
C ALA A 8 -60.85 48.51 -41.56
N MET A 9 -60.43 47.47 -42.28
CA MET A 9 -61.18 46.87 -43.40
C MET A 9 -61.18 47.73 -44.69
N GLN A 10 -60.43 47.22 -45.69
CA GLN A 10 -60.71 47.09 -47.15
C GLN A 10 -61.91 47.82 -47.81
N PRO A 11 -61.99 47.99 -49.17
CA PRO A 11 -61.13 47.45 -50.25
C PRO A 11 -60.81 48.45 -51.40
N ALA A 12 -60.26 47.90 -52.51
CA ALA A 12 -60.52 48.22 -53.93
C ALA A 12 -59.27 48.60 -54.75
N LEU A 13 -58.63 47.67 -55.47
CA LEU A 13 -58.99 47.27 -56.86
C LEU A 13 -58.91 48.39 -57.93
N ARG A 14 -57.75 48.56 -58.59
CA ARG A 14 -57.47 47.98 -59.94
C ARG A 14 -56.27 48.60 -60.67
N ARG A 15 -55.49 47.72 -61.36
CA ARG A 15 -54.87 47.88 -62.72
C ARG A 15 -53.96 49.13 -62.94
N ARG A 16 -52.72 49.07 -63.46
CA ARG A 16 -52.10 48.14 -64.43
C ARG A 16 -50.66 48.64 -64.76
N ARG A 17 -49.77 47.69 -65.07
CA ARG A 17 -48.65 47.76 -66.07
C ARG A 17 -47.33 48.52 -65.78
N ARG A 18 -46.28 47.70 -65.62
CA ARG A 18 -44.98 47.66 -66.34
C ARG A 18 -43.95 48.79 -66.13
N ARG A 19 -42.81 48.40 -65.51
CA ARG A 19 -41.48 48.19 -66.16
C ARG A 19 -40.62 47.37 -65.19
N ARG A 20 -40.18 46.15 -65.56
CA ARG A 20 -38.82 45.81 -66.04
C ARG A 20 -37.68 46.30 -65.15
N GLN A 21 -37.15 45.41 -64.30
CA GLN A 21 -35.72 45.01 -64.15
C GLN A 21 -35.54 44.21 -62.84
N GLY A 22 -34.54 43.31 -62.77
CA GLY A 22 -34.18 42.61 -61.51
C GLY A 22 -34.12 41.08 -61.59
N PHE A 23 -33.02 40.55 -62.14
CA PHE A 23 -32.36 39.26 -61.85
C PHE A 23 -33.14 37.93 -61.71
N LEU A 24 -32.65 36.94 -62.49
CA LEU A 24 -32.88 35.51 -62.29
C LEU A 24 -32.04 34.99 -61.11
N LEU A 25 -32.64 34.13 -60.29
CA LEU A 25 -31.95 33.16 -59.43
C LEU A 25 -32.55 31.77 -59.70
N PRO A 26 -31.82 30.84 -60.34
CA PRO A 26 -32.27 29.46 -60.49
C PRO A 26 -31.86 28.61 -59.27
N PHE A 27 -32.65 27.57 -59.02
CA PHE A 27 -32.45 26.54 -58.01
C PHE A 27 -31.05 25.89 -58.08
N ALA A 28 -30.11 26.31 -57.23
CA ALA A 28 -28.76 25.72 -57.16
C ALA A 28 -28.12 25.69 -55.75
N CYS A 29 -28.84 26.07 -54.68
CA CYS A 29 -28.23 26.22 -53.34
C CYS A 29 -28.66 25.19 -52.27
N LEU A 30 -29.70 24.37 -52.48
CA LEU A 30 -30.12 23.39 -51.46
C LEU A 30 -29.29 22.09 -51.45
N SER A 31 -28.57 21.75 -52.53
CA SER A 31 -27.68 20.58 -52.59
C SER A 31 -26.26 20.88 -52.10
N ALA A 32 -25.86 22.14 -51.99
CA ALA A 32 -24.54 22.52 -51.44
C ALA A 32 -24.54 22.58 -49.90
N ALA A 33 -25.65 22.98 -49.29
CA ALA A 33 -25.76 23.11 -47.82
C ALA A 33 -25.67 21.77 -47.07
N LEU A 34 -26.03 20.65 -47.72
CA LEU A 34 -25.91 19.30 -47.15
C LEU A 34 -24.51 18.67 -47.33
N ILE A 35 -23.65 19.23 -48.18
CA ILE A 35 -22.26 18.78 -48.35
C ILE A 35 -21.31 19.62 -47.49
N ALA A 36 -21.63 20.90 -47.25
CA ALA A 36 -20.88 21.76 -46.32
C ALA A 36 -21.00 21.36 -44.84
N ALA A 37 -22.02 20.59 -44.46
CA ALA A 37 -22.18 20.05 -43.10
C ALA A 37 -21.22 18.88 -42.78
N GLY A 38 -20.58 18.28 -43.80
CA GLY A 38 -19.58 17.21 -43.64
C GLY A 38 -18.15 17.69 -43.37
N LEU A 39 -17.94 19.00 -43.16
CA LEU A 39 -16.65 19.63 -42.88
C LEU A 39 -16.66 20.48 -41.60
N LEU A 40 -17.60 20.20 -40.69
CA LEU A 40 -17.35 20.46 -39.28
C LEU A 40 -16.26 19.47 -38.85
N PRO A 41 -15.14 19.91 -38.22
CA PRO A 41 -14.35 18.96 -37.45
C PRO A 41 -15.31 18.31 -36.46
N GLY A 42 -15.31 16.97 -36.40
CA GLY A 42 -16.17 16.25 -35.48
C GLY A 42 -16.01 16.84 -34.08
N ALA A 43 -17.10 16.92 -33.33
CA ALA A 43 -17.02 17.25 -31.91
C ALA A 43 -15.94 16.35 -31.33
N ALA A 44 -14.83 16.95 -30.88
CA ALA A 44 -13.64 16.20 -30.54
C ALA A 44 -13.98 15.35 -29.32
N VAL A 45 -14.32 14.08 -29.58
CA VAL A 45 -14.07 13.01 -28.63
C VAL A 45 -12.60 13.20 -28.30
N ALA A 46 -12.29 13.56 -27.06
CA ALA A 46 -10.92 13.76 -26.65
C ALA A 46 -10.18 12.46 -26.96
N ASP A 47 -9.24 12.50 -27.90
CA ASP A 47 -8.47 11.33 -28.27
C ASP A 47 -7.74 10.89 -27.00
N GLY A 48 -8.06 9.69 -26.51
CA GLY A 48 -7.45 9.14 -25.30
C GLY A 48 -5.93 9.07 -25.45
N VAL A 49 -5.21 9.22 -24.33
CA VAL A 49 -3.74 9.38 -24.30
C VAL A 49 -3.04 8.44 -25.30
N THR A 50 -2.47 9.02 -26.35
CA THR A 50 -1.75 8.25 -27.37
C THR A 50 -0.41 7.73 -26.84
N PRO A 51 0.18 6.64 -27.39
CA PRO A 51 1.49 6.17 -26.94
C PRO A 51 2.64 7.21 -27.06
N SER A 52 2.52 8.20 -27.96
CA SER A 52 3.48 9.31 -28.05
C SER A 52 3.23 10.39 -26.97
N GLU A 53 1.99 10.56 -26.53
CA GLU A 53 1.64 11.41 -25.40
C GLU A 53 2.00 10.74 -24.07
N ALA A 54 1.74 9.44 -23.91
CA ALA A 54 2.17 8.66 -22.75
C ALA A 54 3.68 8.77 -22.51
N ARG A 55 4.50 8.71 -23.57
CA ARG A 55 5.95 9.00 -23.45
C ARG A 55 6.24 10.38 -22.87
N ARG A 56 5.57 11.45 -23.34
CA ARG A 56 5.76 12.80 -22.79
C ARG A 56 5.30 12.90 -21.34
N LEU A 57 4.16 12.31 -20.98
CA LEU A 57 3.64 12.32 -19.62
C LEU A 57 4.56 11.53 -18.68
N ARG A 58 5.08 10.38 -19.11
CA ARG A 58 6.13 9.62 -18.39
C ARG A 58 7.38 10.48 -18.15
N ASP A 59 7.87 11.14 -19.20
CA ASP A 59 9.08 11.95 -19.12
C ASP A 59 8.85 13.18 -18.20
N GLU A 60 7.65 13.78 -18.23
CA GLU A 60 7.23 14.84 -17.31
C GLU A 60 7.11 14.35 -15.84
N VAL A 61 6.71 13.09 -15.60
CA VAL A 61 6.75 12.47 -14.27
C VAL A 61 8.20 12.21 -13.83
N LYS A 62 9.10 11.86 -14.75
CA LYS A 62 10.53 11.73 -14.45
C LYS A 62 11.17 13.08 -14.10
N ASP A 63 10.76 14.16 -14.76
CA ASP A 63 11.16 15.53 -14.38
C ASP A 63 10.55 15.95 -13.02
N MET A 64 9.33 15.51 -12.71
CA MET A 64 8.72 15.66 -11.38
C MET A 64 9.51 14.94 -10.29
N PHE A 65 9.99 13.72 -10.53
CA PHE A 65 10.86 12.99 -9.61
C PHE A 65 12.11 13.82 -9.28
N TYR A 66 12.87 14.23 -10.29
CA TYR A 66 14.14 14.94 -10.05
C TYR A 66 13.95 16.33 -9.47
N HIS A 67 12.89 17.07 -9.81
CA HIS A 67 12.58 18.34 -9.16
C HIS A 67 12.45 18.19 -7.64
N ALA A 68 11.80 17.13 -7.17
CA ALA A 68 11.65 16.84 -5.75
C ALA A 68 12.89 16.17 -5.12
N PHE A 69 13.49 15.21 -5.81
CA PHE A 69 14.67 14.49 -5.30
C PHE A 69 15.91 15.40 -5.22
N ASP A 70 16.25 16.13 -6.29
CA ASP A 70 17.39 17.05 -6.26
C ASP A 70 17.15 18.20 -5.28
N GLY A 71 15.90 18.65 -5.14
CA GLY A 71 15.49 19.62 -4.12
C GLY A 71 15.69 19.12 -2.68
N TYR A 72 15.28 17.89 -2.37
CA TYR A 72 15.59 17.23 -1.11
C TYR A 72 17.10 17.11 -0.88
N MET A 73 17.85 16.63 -1.88
CA MET A 73 19.32 16.48 -1.81
C MET A 73 20.07 17.81 -1.61
N GLN A 74 19.51 18.91 -2.09
CA GLN A 74 20.10 20.25 -1.95
C GLN A 74 19.72 20.95 -0.63
N HIS A 75 18.49 20.75 -0.13
CA HIS A 75 17.90 21.59 0.92
C HIS A 75 17.59 20.89 2.24
N ALA A 76 17.44 19.57 2.24
CA ALA A 76 17.00 18.80 3.40
C ALA A 76 17.98 17.69 3.81
N PHE A 77 18.59 17.01 2.85
CA PHE A 77 19.54 15.92 3.10
C PHE A 77 20.69 16.33 4.05
N PRO A 78 21.02 15.54 5.10
CA PRO A 78 20.57 14.17 5.39
C PRO A 78 19.42 14.06 6.41
N LEU A 79 18.63 15.11 6.62
CA LEU A 79 17.41 15.06 7.43
C LEU A 79 16.36 14.17 6.75
N ASP A 80 15.29 13.80 7.47
CA ASP A 80 14.32 12.83 6.96
C ASP A 80 13.50 13.33 5.76
N GLU A 81 12.97 14.55 5.82
CA GLU A 81 11.99 15.08 4.86
C GLU A 81 12.24 16.55 4.48
N LEU A 82 11.65 16.97 3.37
CA LEU A 82 11.81 18.30 2.78
C LEU A 82 10.60 19.20 3.09
N ARG A 83 10.88 20.46 3.42
CA ARG A 83 9.94 21.57 3.42
C ARG A 83 10.07 22.36 2.11
N PRO A 84 9.17 22.16 1.12
CA PRO A 84 9.39 22.56 -0.27
C PRO A 84 9.06 24.03 -0.60
N LEU A 85 8.39 24.78 0.28
CA LEU A 85 8.19 26.24 0.17
C LEU A 85 9.33 27.00 0.82
N SER A 86 9.73 26.61 2.04
CA SER A 86 10.85 27.27 2.75
C SER A 86 12.23 26.78 2.31
N CYS A 87 12.28 25.66 1.59
CA CYS A 87 13.51 24.99 1.14
C CYS A 87 14.45 24.65 2.32
N GLN A 88 13.87 23.98 3.32
CA GLN A 88 14.53 23.49 4.53
C GLN A 88 14.28 21.98 4.68
N GLY A 89 14.98 21.30 5.57
CA GLY A 89 14.68 19.91 5.95
C GLY A 89 14.23 19.79 7.39
N GLU A 90 13.58 18.66 7.71
CA GLU A 90 13.24 18.29 9.09
C GLU A 90 13.40 16.79 9.37
N ASP A 91 13.55 16.46 10.65
CA ASP A 91 13.55 15.09 11.17
C ASP A 91 12.13 14.75 11.69
N SER A 92 11.30 14.14 10.84
CA SER A 92 9.94 13.73 11.21
C SER A 92 9.89 12.37 11.93
N LEU A 93 10.86 11.47 11.70
CA LEU A 93 10.81 10.09 12.16
C LEU A 93 12.06 9.69 12.97
N GLY A 94 13.22 9.51 12.31
CA GLY A 94 14.44 8.97 12.91
C GLY A 94 15.68 9.83 12.75
N GLY A 95 15.72 10.76 11.79
CA GLY A 95 16.93 11.47 11.36
C GLY A 95 17.96 10.52 10.77
N TYR A 96 17.51 9.68 9.83
CA TYR A 96 18.31 8.64 9.16
C TYR A 96 18.27 8.77 7.63
N ALA A 97 18.03 9.99 7.13
CA ALA A 97 17.85 10.31 5.71
C ALA A 97 16.69 9.52 5.08
N LEU A 98 15.53 9.51 5.76
CA LEU A 98 14.32 8.79 5.36
C LEU A 98 14.04 8.87 3.86
N THR A 99 13.88 10.07 3.32
CA THR A 99 13.56 10.29 1.89
C THR A 99 14.63 9.74 0.94
N LEU A 100 15.91 9.69 1.34
CA LEU A 100 16.95 9.05 0.52
C LEU A 100 16.74 7.53 0.48
N ILE A 101 16.55 6.89 1.63
CA ILE A 101 16.41 5.43 1.74
C ILE A 101 15.14 4.96 1.00
N ASP A 102 14.05 5.69 1.21
CA ASP A 102 12.71 5.40 0.68
C ASP A 102 12.69 5.46 -0.87
N SER A 103 13.47 6.37 -1.46
CA SER A 103 13.53 6.58 -2.92
C SER A 103 14.60 5.77 -3.67
N LEU A 104 15.43 4.96 -2.97
CA LEU A 104 16.52 4.19 -3.59
C LEU A 104 16.05 3.29 -4.74
N ASP A 105 14.98 2.53 -4.55
CA ASP A 105 14.45 1.62 -5.57
C ASP A 105 13.80 2.37 -6.74
N THR A 106 13.38 3.61 -6.52
CA THR A 106 12.81 4.48 -7.55
C THR A 106 13.90 5.06 -8.45
N LEU A 107 15.06 5.44 -7.90
CA LEU A 107 16.25 5.75 -8.71
C LEU A 107 16.62 4.58 -9.64
N ALA A 108 16.59 3.36 -9.11
CA ALA A 108 16.85 2.16 -9.89
C ALA A 108 15.77 1.88 -10.96
N LEU A 109 14.49 2.06 -10.63
CA LEU A 109 13.39 1.93 -11.58
C LEU A 109 13.49 2.92 -12.75
N LEU A 110 13.89 4.16 -12.46
CA LEU A 110 14.10 5.21 -13.46
C LEU A 110 15.39 5.02 -14.28
N GLY A 111 16.19 3.99 -13.98
CA GLY A 111 17.45 3.66 -14.64
C GLY A 111 18.64 4.56 -14.26
N ASP A 112 18.54 5.34 -13.17
CA ASP A 112 19.61 6.25 -12.73
C ASP A 112 20.67 5.50 -11.92
N LYS A 113 21.53 4.77 -12.65
CA LYS A 113 22.59 3.98 -12.04
C LYS A 113 23.62 4.82 -11.29
N GLU A 114 23.90 6.04 -11.75
CA GLU A 114 24.90 6.92 -11.13
C GLU A 114 24.43 7.44 -9.78
N ARG A 115 23.19 7.98 -9.69
CA ARG A 115 22.61 8.40 -8.41
C ARG A 115 22.34 7.21 -7.49
N PHE A 116 21.86 6.08 -8.01
CA PHE A 116 21.60 4.87 -7.22
C PHE A 116 22.89 4.35 -6.54
N ASP A 117 23.99 4.21 -7.30
CA ASP A 117 25.27 3.75 -6.76
C ASP A 117 25.79 4.70 -5.66
N ALA A 118 25.82 6.01 -5.95
CA ALA A 118 26.25 7.02 -4.99
C ALA A 118 25.38 7.06 -3.71
N ALA A 119 24.06 6.90 -3.84
CA ALA A 119 23.14 6.87 -2.72
C ALA A 119 23.32 5.61 -1.86
N VAL A 120 23.40 4.43 -2.47
CA VAL A 120 23.65 3.15 -1.78
C VAL A 120 24.99 3.16 -1.06
N GLU A 121 26.04 3.68 -1.71
CA GLU A 121 27.36 3.81 -1.09
C GLU A 121 27.35 4.80 0.09
N TRP A 122 26.62 5.91 -0.04
CA TRP A 122 26.46 6.86 1.06
C TRP A 122 25.70 6.26 2.25
N VAL A 123 24.58 5.56 2.00
CA VAL A 123 23.75 4.95 3.05
C VAL A 123 24.56 3.91 3.83
N GLY A 124 25.23 2.97 3.15
CA GLY A 124 26.08 1.98 3.80
C GLY A 124 27.19 2.59 4.67
N LYS A 125 27.84 3.66 4.18
CA LYS A 125 28.91 4.33 4.91
C LYS A 125 28.42 5.17 6.10
N ASN A 126 27.28 5.86 6.00
CA ASN A 126 26.91 6.93 6.93
C ASN A 126 25.72 6.62 7.86
N VAL A 127 24.74 5.83 7.44
CA VAL A 127 23.51 5.59 8.22
C VAL A 127 23.79 4.65 9.40
N ARG A 128 23.25 4.98 10.59
CA ARG A 128 23.38 4.19 11.83
C ARG A 128 22.07 4.28 12.61
N PHE A 129 21.61 3.17 13.20
CA PHE A 129 20.38 3.13 13.99
C PHE A 129 20.61 3.17 15.51
N ASP A 130 21.84 3.45 15.95
CA ASP A 130 22.18 3.67 17.35
C ASP A 130 21.90 5.12 17.77
N ILE A 131 20.63 5.50 17.68
CA ILE A 131 20.12 6.84 17.93
C ILE A 131 19.14 6.80 19.10
N ASN A 132 19.32 7.68 20.10
CA ASN A 132 18.39 7.82 21.22
C ASN A 132 17.15 8.64 20.81
N LYS A 133 16.32 8.08 19.92
CA LYS A 133 15.04 8.63 19.46
C LYS A 133 13.94 7.56 19.59
N THR A 134 12.70 8.03 19.72
CA THR A 134 11.50 7.19 19.68
C THR A 134 10.97 7.12 18.25
N VAL A 135 10.91 5.94 17.65
CA VAL A 135 10.41 5.73 16.28
C VAL A 135 9.15 4.85 16.26
N SER A 136 8.29 5.05 15.26
CA SER A 136 7.15 4.15 15.01
C SER A 136 7.65 2.87 14.35
N VAL A 137 7.29 1.71 14.92
CA VAL A 137 7.67 0.38 14.41
C VAL A 137 7.12 0.14 13.00
N PHE A 138 5.89 0.60 12.75
CA PHE A 138 5.20 0.47 11.46
C PHE A 138 5.90 1.29 10.37
N GLU A 139 5.99 2.62 10.53
CA GLU A 139 6.64 3.53 9.56
C GLU A 139 8.11 3.12 9.29
N THR A 140 8.85 2.76 10.35
CA THR A 140 10.27 2.35 10.24
C THR A 140 10.41 1.00 9.52
N ASN A 141 9.44 0.11 9.65
CA ASN A 141 9.42 -1.15 8.90
C ASN A 141 9.14 -0.90 7.41
N ILE A 142 8.04 -0.23 7.10
CA ILE A 142 7.55 -0.13 5.72
C ILE A 142 8.49 0.74 4.86
N ARG A 143 8.93 1.91 5.36
CA ARG A 143 9.82 2.84 4.64
C ARG A 143 11.30 2.44 4.69
N ILE A 144 11.85 2.25 5.90
CA ILE A 144 13.31 2.04 6.04
C ILE A 144 13.71 0.59 5.83
N LEU A 145 13.07 -0.37 6.51
CA LEU A 145 13.43 -1.78 6.31
C LEU A 145 13.04 -2.24 4.89
N GLY A 146 11.87 -1.82 4.39
CA GLY A 146 11.45 -2.04 3.01
C GLY A 146 12.43 -1.46 1.98
N GLY A 147 12.76 -0.16 2.07
CA GLY A 147 13.69 0.52 1.17
C GLY A 147 15.10 -0.10 1.17
N LEU A 148 15.66 -0.41 2.35
CA LEU A 148 16.96 -1.08 2.48
C LEU A 148 16.95 -2.48 1.83
N LEU A 149 15.90 -3.27 2.05
CA LEU A 149 15.79 -4.62 1.49
C LEU A 149 15.62 -4.59 -0.03
N SER A 150 14.77 -3.70 -0.55
CA SER A 150 14.58 -3.53 -2.00
C SER A 150 15.88 -3.07 -2.68
N ALA A 151 16.52 -2.01 -2.15
CA ALA A 151 17.78 -1.51 -2.68
C ALA A 151 18.91 -2.53 -2.60
N HIS A 152 19.00 -3.33 -1.53
CA HIS A 152 19.93 -4.46 -1.43
C HIS A 152 19.72 -5.48 -2.55
N LEU A 153 18.48 -5.94 -2.75
CA LEU A 153 18.16 -6.96 -3.75
C LEU A 153 18.42 -6.46 -5.18
N ILE A 154 18.23 -5.16 -5.43
CA ILE A 154 18.57 -4.51 -6.69
C ILE A 154 20.09 -4.38 -6.88
N ALA A 155 20.81 -3.93 -5.85
CA ALA A 155 22.26 -3.70 -5.87
C ALA A 155 23.09 -4.99 -5.90
N SER A 156 22.59 -6.10 -5.35
CA SER A 156 23.32 -7.37 -5.25
C SER A 156 23.23 -8.27 -6.49
N ASP A 157 22.41 -7.98 -7.51
CA ASP A 157 22.20 -8.89 -8.64
C ASP A 157 22.51 -8.28 -10.02
N TYR A 158 23.42 -8.90 -10.78
CA TYR A 158 23.76 -8.50 -12.14
C TYR A 158 22.55 -8.54 -13.09
N ALA A 159 21.57 -9.41 -12.85
CA ALA A 159 20.41 -9.58 -13.70
C ALA A 159 19.50 -8.32 -13.74
N THR A 160 19.57 -7.46 -12.72
CA THR A 160 18.79 -6.20 -12.66
C THR A 160 19.38 -5.10 -13.54
N GLY A 161 20.61 -5.26 -14.05
CA GLY A 161 21.39 -4.19 -14.68
C GLY A 161 21.94 -3.14 -13.70
N MET A 162 21.36 -3.03 -12.51
CA MET A 162 21.63 -2.01 -11.50
C MET A 162 22.71 -2.41 -10.48
N ARG A 163 23.24 -3.65 -10.54
CA ARG A 163 24.31 -4.09 -9.63
C ARG A 163 25.48 -3.13 -9.57
N ILE A 164 25.90 -2.87 -8.34
CA ILE A 164 27.07 -2.10 -7.94
C ILE A 164 28.25 -3.07 -7.75
N GLN A 165 29.39 -2.79 -8.39
CA GLN A 165 30.50 -3.76 -8.44
C GLN A 165 31.22 -3.92 -7.09
N SER A 166 31.26 -2.85 -6.29
CA SER A 166 31.89 -2.74 -4.97
C SER A 166 30.94 -3.11 -3.81
N TYR A 167 29.71 -3.53 -4.11
CA TYR A 167 28.70 -3.79 -3.09
C TYR A 167 28.93 -5.11 -2.35
N ASP A 168 28.96 -5.02 -1.02
CA ASP A 168 29.30 -6.08 -0.06
C ASP A 168 28.26 -6.11 1.07
N ASP A 169 26.98 -6.31 0.71
CA ASP A 169 25.82 -6.52 1.58
C ASP A 169 25.57 -5.51 2.73
N GLN A 170 26.19 -4.33 2.64
CA GLN A 170 26.10 -3.25 3.62
C GLN A 170 24.67 -2.80 3.96
N LEU A 171 23.72 -2.79 3.01
CA LEU A 171 22.32 -2.48 3.32
C LEU A 171 21.59 -3.63 4.00
N LEU A 172 21.95 -4.90 3.72
CA LEU A 172 21.41 -6.06 4.43
C LEU A 172 21.87 -6.09 5.89
N HIS A 173 23.12 -5.69 6.15
CA HIS A 173 23.62 -5.52 7.51
C HIS A 173 22.90 -4.40 8.27
N LEU A 174 22.62 -3.27 7.61
CA LEU A 174 21.79 -2.19 8.16
C LEU A 174 20.34 -2.65 8.43
N ALA A 175 19.72 -3.38 7.49
CA ALA A 175 18.39 -3.96 7.64
C ALA A 175 18.31 -4.93 8.84
N ALA A 176 19.34 -5.76 9.04
CA ALA A 176 19.44 -6.68 10.17
C ALA A 176 19.62 -5.96 11.52
N ASP A 177 20.49 -4.93 11.61
CA ASP A 177 20.64 -4.10 12.82
C ASP A 177 19.32 -3.39 13.17
N LEU A 178 18.65 -2.82 12.18
CA LEU A 178 17.35 -2.16 12.38
C LEU A 178 16.28 -3.12 12.89
N ALA A 179 16.06 -4.25 12.20
CA ALA A 179 15.06 -5.22 12.62
C ALA A 179 15.37 -5.79 14.03
N GLN A 180 16.64 -6.03 14.35
CA GLN A 180 17.07 -6.46 15.68
C GLN A 180 16.75 -5.44 16.78
N ARG A 181 16.77 -4.13 16.46
CA ARG A 181 16.35 -3.03 17.36
C ARG A 181 14.83 -2.90 17.46
N LEU A 182 14.07 -3.36 16.46
CA LEU A 182 12.60 -3.39 16.48
C LEU A 182 12.03 -4.61 17.23
N LEU A 183 12.77 -5.73 17.33
CA LEU A 183 12.31 -6.96 18.01
C LEU A 183 11.74 -6.76 19.44
N PRO A 184 12.29 -5.89 20.32
CA PRO A 184 11.72 -5.66 21.64
C PRO A 184 10.28 -5.12 21.64
N ALA A 185 9.80 -4.52 20.55
CA ALA A 185 8.42 -4.07 20.44
C ALA A 185 7.40 -5.21 20.39
N PHE A 186 7.83 -6.44 20.10
CA PHE A 186 6.99 -7.64 20.08
C PHE A 186 6.95 -8.38 21.43
N ASP A 187 7.74 -7.94 22.42
CA ASP A 187 7.77 -8.52 23.78
C ASP A 187 6.54 -8.09 24.59
N THR A 188 5.37 -8.60 24.18
CA THR A 188 4.08 -8.34 24.81
C THR A 188 3.36 -9.64 25.15
N PRO A 189 2.46 -9.66 26.16
CA PRO A 189 1.66 -10.84 26.49
C PRO A 189 0.78 -11.37 25.36
N THR A 190 0.59 -10.60 24.29
CA THR A 190 -0.21 -10.99 23.11
C THR A 190 0.62 -11.24 21.85
N GLU A 191 1.94 -11.06 21.93
CA GLU A 191 2.91 -11.07 20.82
C GLU A 191 2.61 -10.03 19.71
N LEU A 192 1.77 -9.03 20.03
CA LEU A 192 1.47 -7.89 19.15
C LEU A 192 2.54 -6.80 19.29
N ALA A 193 2.93 -6.20 18.17
CA ALA A 193 3.88 -5.09 18.14
C ALA A 193 3.32 -3.83 18.84
N ILE A 194 4.07 -3.28 19.81
CA ILE A 194 3.76 -2.02 20.48
C ILE A 194 3.91 -0.85 19.51
N ARG A 195 2.91 0.03 19.45
CA ARG A 195 3.04 1.35 18.81
C ARG A 195 3.73 2.32 19.76
N ASN A 196 4.89 2.80 19.38
CA ASN A 196 5.58 3.90 20.04
C ASN A 196 5.26 5.22 19.33
N ARG A 197 4.80 6.24 20.07
CA ARG A 197 4.58 7.60 19.55
C ARG A 197 5.34 8.57 20.44
N SER A 198 6.21 9.37 19.83
CA SER A 198 6.77 10.62 20.40
C SER A 198 6.99 10.60 21.91
N ARG A 199 7.96 9.80 22.37
CA ARG A 199 8.42 9.67 23.77
C ARG A 199 7.44 9.00 24.75
N VAL A 200 6.29 8.48 24.29
CA VAL A 200 5.31 7.76 25.13
C VAL A 200 5.01 6.38 24.54
N TRP A 201 5.35 5.34 25.30
CA TRP A 201 4.92 3.98 25.02
C TRP A 201 3.40 3.88 25.17
N THR A 202 2.69 3.59 24.07
CA THR A 202 1.23 3.40 24.11
C THR A 202 0.93 1.91 24.04
N HIS A 203 0.16 1.38 24.99
CA HIS A 203 -0.29 -0.02 24.95
C HIS A 203 -1.33 -0.29 23.84
N ILE A 204 -1.54 0.65 22.90
CA ILE A 204 -2.57 0.59 21.86
C ILE A 204 -1.88 0.68 20.49
N THR A 205 -2.00 -0.36 19.68
CA THR A 205 -1.54 -0.38 18.29
C THR A 205 -2.74 -0.36 17.33
N SER A 206 -2.50 0.02 16.07
CA SER A 206 -3.48 -0.13 14.99
C SER A 206 -3.42 -1.53 14.39
N THR A 207 -4.46 -1.96 13.70
CA THR A 207 -4.46 -3.26 13.00
C THR A 207 -3.38 -3.32 11.91
N ALA A 208 -3.22 -2.25 11.12
CA ALA A 208 -2.10 -2.07 10.21
C ALA A 208 -0.75 -2.10 10.96
N GLY A 209 -0.63 -1.32 12.05
CA GLY A 209 0.63 -1.19 12.79
C GLY A 209 1.14 -2.46 13.46
N GLY A 210 0.26 -3.41 13.82
CA GLY A 210 0.63 -4.74 14.28
C GLY A 210 0.59 -5.84 13.19
N GLY A 211 0.08 -5.52 12.00
CA GLY A 211 -0.24 -6.48 10.94
C GLY A 211 0.69 -6.43 9.72
N THR A 212 1.13 -5.23 9.36
CA THR A 212 1.84 -4.92 8.12
C THR A 212 3.35 -4.92 8.33
N LEU A 213 3.86 -6.05 8.83
CA LEU A 213 5.28 -6.24 9.16
C LEU A 213 5.84 -7.55 8.57
N THR A 214 4.98 -8.43 8.07
CA THR A 214 5.36 -9.81 7.72
C THR A 214 6.18 -9.91 6.42
N LEU A 215 5.99 -8.99 5.48
CA LEU A 215 6.66 -9.05 4.18
C LEU A 215 8.16 -8.73 4.33
N GLU A 216 8.49 -7.62 4.98
CA GLU A 216 9.84 -7.10 5.15
C GLU A 216 10.65 -8.02 6.09
N PHE A 217 10.09 -8.38 7.25
CA PHE A 217 10.71 -9.33 8.18
C PHE A 217 10.79 -10.75 7.57
N GLY A 218 9.83 -11.14 6.73
CA GLY A 218 9.81 -12.41 6.01
C GLY A 218 10.89 -12.53 4.93
N VAL A 219 11.15 -11.45 4.21
CA VAL A 219 12.30 -11.31 3.29
C VAL A 219 13.60 -11.35 4.08
N LEU A 220 13.72 -10.54 5.14
CA LEU A 220 14.93 -10.47 5.97
C LEU A 220 15.28 -11.83 6.58
N SER A 221 14.30 -12.60 7.09
CA SER A 221 14.53 -13.95 7.61
C SER A 221 15.14 -14.90 6.59
N ARG A 222 14.76 -14.78 5.31
CA ARG A 222 15.29 -15.61 4.22
C ARG A 222 16.72 -15.20 3.85
N LEU A 223 16.98 -13.91 3.74
CA LEU A 223 18.31 -13.38 3.38
C LEU A 223 19.35 -13.58 4.49
N THR A 224 18.93 -13.50 5.76
CA THR A 224 19.81 -13.68 6.93
C THR A 224 19.82 -15.12 7.49
N ASN A 225 18.98 -16.01 6.96
CA ASN A 225 18.70 -17.34 7.54
C ASN A 225 18.32 -17.31 9.04
N ASN A 226 17.70 -16.22 9.50
CA ASN A 226 17.26 -16.03 10.88
C ASN A 226 15.72 -15.97 10.96
N SER A 227 15.08 -17.08 11.34
CA SER A 227 13.61 -17.20 11.40
C SER A 227 12.94 -16.40 12.53
N VAL A 228 13.69 -15.70 13.40
CA VAL A 228 13.09 -14.88 14.47
C VAL A 228 12.21 -13.78 13.91
N TYR A 229 12.68 -13.05 12.89
CA TYR A 229 11.97 -11.90 12.31
C TYR A 229 10.60 -12.32 11.76
N GLU A 230 10.58 -13.29 10.86
CA GLU A 230 9.37 -13.85 10.27
C GLU A 230 8.42 -14.48 11.32
N ARG A 231 8.97 -15.11 12.36
CA ARG A 231 8.17 -15.73 13.43
C ARG A 231 7.39 -14.70 14.24
N VAL A 232 8.03 -13.61 14.69
CA VAL A 232 7.35 -12.62 15.55
C VAL A 232 6.26 -11.86 14.78
N THR A 233 6.49 -11.54 13.50
CA THR A 233 5.50 -10.82 12.68
C THR A 233 4.31 -11.69 12.30
N LYS A 234 4.53 -12.97 11.93
CA LYS A 234 3.43 -13.94 11.76
C LYS A 234 2.63 -14.16 13.04
N ASN A 235 3.29 -14.20 14.20
CA ASN A 235 2.59 -14.35 15.48
C ASN A 235 1.75 -13.12 15.80
N SER A 236 2.26 -11.90 15.58
CA SER A 236 1.51 -10.65 15.70
C SER A 236 0.25 -10.67 14.82
N VAL A 237 0.40 -10.96 13.52
CA VAL A 237 -0.72 -11.06 12.57
C VAL A 237 -1.75 -12.12 12.98
N ARG A 238 -1.29 -13.32 13.36
CA ARG A 238 -2.18 -14.39 13.86
C ARG A 238 -2.86 -13.97 15.16
N GLY A 239 -2.20 -13.20 16.02
CA GLY A 239 -2.74 -12.63 17.25
C GLY A 239 -3.87 -11.62 16.99
N ILE A 240 -3.75 -10.78 15.96
CA ILE A 240 -4.83 -9.89 15.49
C ILE A 240 -5.98 -10.73 14.95
N TRP A 241 -5.69 -11.65 14.02
CA TRP A 241 -6.73 -12.43 13.33
C TRP A 241 -7.49 -13.41 14.26
N ALA A 242 -6.83 -13.93 15.30
CA ALA A 242 -7.48 -14.74 16.34
C ALA A 242 -8.53 -13.95 17.16
N ARG A 243 -8.47 -12.62 17.12
CA ARG A 243 -9.33 -11.71 17.90
C ARG A 243 -10.41 -11.02 17.07
N ARG A 244 -10.51 -11.32 15.77
CA ARG A 244 -11.59 -10.83 14.90
C ARG A 244 -12.97 -11.19 15.45
N SER A 245 -13.99 -10.48 15.01
CA SER A 245 -15.38 -10.72 15.41
C SER A 245 -15.96 -12.00 14.81
N LYS A 246 -17.19 -12.34 15.20
CA LYS A 246 -17.99 -13.41 14.55
C LYS A 246 -18.37 -13.12 13.09
N LEU A 247 -18.10 -11.90 12.61
CA LEU A 247 -18.31 -11.46 11.23
C LEU A 247 -17.01 -11.55 10.40
N ASP A 248 -15.95 -12.12 10.98
CA ASP A 248 -14.58 -12.16 10.46
C ASP A 248 -13.97 -10.75 10.20
N LEU A 249 -14.51 -9.72 10.85
CA LEU A 249 -14.01 -8.33 10.82
C LEU A 249 -13.05 -8.04 11.98
N VAL A 250 -12.10 -7.14 11.76
CA VAL A 250 -11.12 -6.63 12.73
C VAL A 250 -11.41 -5.15 13.05
N GLY A 251 -11.07 -4.69 14.26
CA GLY A 251 -11.22 -3.28 14.64
C GLY A 251 -10.03 -2.42 14.19
N ALA A 252 -10.14 -1.10 14.33
CA ALA A 252 -9.06 -0.17 13.99
C ALA A 252 -7.89 -0.17 14.99
N HIS A 253 -8.18 -0.30 16.30
CA HIS A 253 -7.16 -0.24 17.35
C HIS A 253 -7.36 -1.30 18.44
N ILE A 254 -6.24 -1.89 18.90
CA ILE A 254 -6.19 -2.99 19.86
C ILE A 254 -5.17 -2.72 20.98
N ASN A 255 -5.51 -3.13 22.21
CA ASN A 255 -4.57 -3.11 23.32
C ASN A 255 -3.64 -4.33 23.27
N VAL A 256 -2.32 -4.10 23.23
CA VAL A 256 -1.30 -5.17 23.06
C VAL A 256 -0.97 -5.95 24.33
N PHE A 257 -1.52 -5.56 25.48
CA PHE A 257 -1.38 -6.28 26.75
C PHE A 257 -2.62 -7.12 27.07
N THR A 258 -3.82 -6.56 26.88
CA THR A 258 -5.09 -7.29 27.14
C THR A 258 -5.60 -8.06 25.92
N GLY A 259 -5.23 -7.62 24.71
CA GLY A 259 -5.81 -8.12 23.46
C GLY A 259 -7.23 -7.62 23.20
N GLU A 260 -7.69 -6.59 23.91
CA GLU A 260 -9.02 -6.03 23.70
C GLU A 260 -9.03 -4.91 22.65
N TRP A 261 -10.04 -4.94 21.77
CA TRP A 261 -10.29 -3.87 20.80
C TRP A 261 -10.73 -2.58 21.49
N THR A 262 -9.86 -1.57 21.45
CA THR A 262 -10.12 -0.23 21.99
C THR A 262 -10.92 0.63 21.03
N GLN A 263 -10.73 0.43 19.71
CA GLN A 263 -11.59 0.97 18.67
C GLN A 263 -12.14 -0.21 17.84
N LYS A 264 -13.47 -0.33 17.82
CA LYS A 264 -14.21 -1.47 17.24
C LYS A 264 -14.80 -1.16 15.86
N ASP A 265 -14.40 -0.05 15.27
CA ASP A 265 -14.76 0.33 13.91
C ASP A 265 -13.91 -0.51 12.95
N ALA A 266 -14.57 -1.10 11.95
CA ALA A 266 -13.99 -1.91 10.90
C ALA A 266 -14.24 -1.23 9.56
N GLY A 267 -13.20 -1.15 8.73
CA GLY A 267 -13.22 -0.49 7.44
C GLY A 267 -12.12 -1.06 6.55
N ILE A 268 -11.92 -0.43 5.40
CA ILE A 268 -10.80 -0.69 4.47
C ILE A 268 -9.81 0.49 4.41
N GLY A 269 -9.98 1.50 5.27
CA GLY A 269 -9.12 2.69 5.32
C GLY A 269 -8.23 2.72 6.55
N THR A 270 -7.89 3.94 6.97
CA THR A 270 -6.91 4.26 8.02
C THR A 270 -6.90 3.29 9.20
N SER A 271 -5.70 2.83 9.56
CA SER A 271 -5.42 1.92 10.71
C SER A 271 -5.72 0.45 10.43
N ILE A 272 -6.27 0.10 9.27
CA ILE A 272 -6.61 -1.28 8.90
C ILE A 272 -6.09 -1.62 7.50
N ASP A 273 -6.41 -0.79 6.50
CA ASP A 273 -5.80 -0.72 5.16
C ASP A 273 -4.86 -1.91 4.77
N SER A 274 -3.57 -1.76 5.06
CA SER A 274 -2.48 -2.64 4.65
C SER A 274 -2.47 -4.03 5.29
N PHE A 275 -3.26 -4.25 6.33
CA PHE A 275 -3.56 -5.59 6.85
C PHE A 275 -4.26 -6.46 5.80
N TYR A 276 -5.12 -5.88 4.95
CA TYR A 276 -5.79 -6.64 3.89
C TYR A 276 -4.84 -6.98 2.74
N GLU A 277 -3.94 -6.06 2.39
CA GLU A 277 -2.93 -6.26 1.35
C GLU A 277 -2.03 -7.47 1.68
N TYR A 278 -1.66 -7.62 2.95
CA TYR A 278 -0.76 -8.68 3.41
C TYR A 278 -1.49 -10.01 3.65
N LEU A 279 -2.84 -10.08 3.54
CA LEU A 279 -3.64 -11.27 3.92
C LEU A 279 -4.74 -11.75 2.96
N LEU A 280 -5.22 -10.91 2.03
CA LEU A 280 -6.05 -11.14 0.82
C LEU A 280 -7.30 -12.08 0.84
N LYS A 281 -7.37 -13.17 1.62
CA LYS A 281 -8.41 -14.23 1.45
C LYS A 281 -9.66 -14.02 2.31
N GLU A 282 -9.68 -14.48 3.56
CA GLU A 282 -10.92 -14.46 4.37
C GLU A 282 -11.32 -13.03 4.78
N ALA A 283 -10.34 -12.17 5.10
CA ALA A 283 -10.57 -10.77 5.43
C ALA A 283 -11.29 -10.02 4.29
N TYR A 284 -10.89 -10.28 3.04
CA TYR A 284 -11.50 -9.68 1.85
C TYR A 284 -12.97 -10.09 1.69
N LYS A 285 -13.30 -11.37 1.92
CA LYS A 285 -14.69 -11.85 1.84
C LYS A 285 -15.59 -11.19 2.89
N ALA A 286 -15.10 -10.98 4.11
CA ALA A 286 -15.82 -10.24 5.15
C ALA A 286 -15.99 -8.76 4.77
N ALA A 287 -14.93 -8.11 4.29
CA ALA A 287 -14.97 -6.72 3.81
C ALA A 287 -16.00 -6.53 2.69
N MET A 288 -15.97 -7.38 1.67
CA MET A 288 -16.91 -7.35 0.55
C MET A 288 -18.37 -7.67 0.92
N HIS A 289 -18.62 -8.29 2.09
CA HIS A 289 -19.97 -8.57 2.57
C HIS A 289 -20.55 -7.45 3.44
N TYR A 290 -19.74 -6.88 4.34
CA TYR A 290 -20.21 -5.94 5.37
C TYR A 290 -19.84 -4.47 5.14
N LEU A 291 -18.75 -4.19 4.42
CA LEU A 291 -18.24 -2.83 4.22
C LEU A 291 -18.66 -2.24 2.86
N HIS A 292 -18.89 -3.10 1.88
CA HIS A 292 -19.16 -2.72 0.49
C HIS A 292 -20.62 -2.27 0.27
N HIS A 293 -20.78 -1.01 -0.12
CA HIS A 293 -22.02 -0.39 -0.56
C HIS A 293 -21.83 0.22 -1.96
N ASP A 294 -21.79 -0.65 -2.99
CA ASP A 294 -21.47 -0.34 -4.40
C ASP A 294 -21.92 1.06 -4.85
N PRO A 295 -21.00 1.93 -5.33
CA PRO A 295 -19.56 1.72 -5.57
C PRO A 295 -18.64 2.10 -4.37
N TRP A 296 -19.19 2.32 -3.17
CA TRP A 296 -18.46 2.85 -2.02
C TRP A 296 -18.18 1.79 -0.95
N TYR A 297 -17.34 2.15 0.01
CA TYR A 297 -17.12 1.40 1.24
C TYR A 297 -17.40 2.31 2.44
N VAL A 298 -17.88 1.74 3.54
CA VAL A 298 -18.20 2.46 4.78
C VAL A 298 -17.57 1.77 5.97
N GLU A 299 -17.40 2.52 7.06
CA GLU A 299 -16.98 1.95 8.33
C GLU A 299 -18.18 1.37 9.08
N VAL A 300 -18.03 0.16 9.63
CA VAL A 300 -19.06 -0.53 10.40
C VAL A 300 -18.50 -0.98 11.75
N ASN A 301 -19.36 -1.19 12.75
CA ASN A 301 -18.92 -1.81 13.98
C ASN A 301 -18.60 -3.29 13.74
N MET A 302 -17.38 -3.71 14.06
CA MET A 302 -16.88 -5.05 13.76
C MET A 302 -17.79 -6.18 14.28
N ASN A 303 -18.54 -5.97 15.37
CA ASN A 303 -19.33 -7.01 16.03
C ASN A 303 -20.79 -7.08 15.55
N SER A 304 -21.38 -5.94 15.15
CA SER A 304 -22.79 -5.87 14.73
C SER A 304 -22.96 -5.68 13.22
N GLY A 305 -21.92 -5.28 12.50
CA GLY A 305 -22.00 -4.92 11.08
C GLY A 305 -22.81 -3.64 10.80
N ALA A 306 -23.19 -2.89 11.83
CA ALA A 306 -23.92 -1.64 11.67
C ALA A 306 -22.97 -0.50 11.26
N THR A 307 -23.31 0.25 10.21
CA THR A 307 -22.57 1.43 9.75
C THR A 307 -22.35 2.44 10.89
N VAL A 308 -21.10 2.86 11.07
CA VAL A 308 -20.68 3.89 12.02
C VAL A 308 -20.52 5.22 11.28
N TRP A 309 -19.76 5.22 10.18
CA TRP A 309 -19.49 6.41 9.37
C TRP A 309 -19.64 6.13 7.86
N PRO A 310 -20.51 6.88 7.14
CA PRO A 310 -20.57 6.87 5.68
C PRO A 310 -19.47 7.81 5.13
N LEU A 311 -18.21 7.43 5.35
CA LEU A 311 -17.02 8.22 5.04
C LEU A 311 -16.10 7.48 4.07
N PHE A 312 -15.77 8.12 2.96
CA PHE A 312 -14.60 7.75 2.15
C PHE A 312 -13.38 8.48 2.73
N ASN A 313 -12.33 7.73 3.06
CA ASN A 313 -11.02 8.26 3.42
C ASN A 313 -10.05 8.02 2.26
N SER A 314 -9.13 8.97 2.03
CA SER A 314 -8.13 8.92 0.94
C SER A 314 -7.43 7.57 0.81
N LEU A 315 -6.96 7.00 1.94
CA LEU A 315 -6.24 5.72 1.97
C LEU A 315 -7.08 4.56 1.42
N GLN A 316 -8.42 4.59 1.52
CA GLN A 316 -9.26 3.54 0.94
C GLN A 316 -9.05 3.39 -0.59
N ALA A 317 -8.42 4.37 -1.24
CA ALA A 317 -8.14 4.33 -2.67
C ALA A 317 -7.11 3.28 -3.13
N PHE A 318 -6.41 2.55 -2.25
CA PHE A 318 -5.60 1.38 -2.66
C PHE A 318 -6.51 0.19 -3.02
N TRP A 319 -7.71 0.16 -2.46
CA TRP A 319 -8.58 -1.02 -2.49
C TRP A 319 -8.90 -1.51 -3.91
N PRO A 320 -9.23 -0.68 -4.91
CA PRO A 320 -9.39 -1.14 -6.29
C PRO A 320 -8.14 -1.87 -6.84
N GLY A 321 -6.92 -1.43 -6.51
CA GLY A 321 -5.68 -2.13 -6.80
C GLY A 321 -5.65 -3.53 -6.18
N LEU A 322 -5.93 -3.62 -4.88
CA LEU A 322 -6.06 -4.91 -4.19
C LEU A 322 -7.15 -5.82 -4.79
N GLN A 323 -8.29 -5.25 -5.21
CA GLN A 323 -9.35 -5.97 -5.91
C GLN A 323 -8.86 -6.53 -7.25
N VAL A 324 -8.10 -5.76 -8.03
CA VAL A 324 -7.45 -6.25 -9.26
C VAL A 324 -6.49 -7.40 -8.96
N LEU A 325 -5.66 -7.29 -7.92
CA LEU A 325 -4.73 -8.36 -7.50
C LEU A 325 -5.47 -9.63 -7.01
N ALA A 326 -6.64 -9.48 -6.39
CA ALA A 326 -7.55 -10.59 -6.05
C ALA A 326 -8.22 -11.22 -7.30
N GLY A 327 -8.22 -10.51 -8.43
CA GLY A 327 -8.92 -10.88 -9.66
C GLY A 327 -10.39 -10.45 -9.72
N ASP A 328 -10.82 -9.54 -8.85
CA ASP A 328 -12.19 -8.98 -8.77
C ASP A 328 -12.27 -7.62 -9.48
N VAL A 329 -12.03 -7.64 -10.79
CA VAL A 329 -11.80 -6.43 -11.61
C VAL A 329 -13.08 -5.60 -11.81
N ASP A 330 -14.26 -6.23 -11.93
CA ASP A 330 -15.50 -5.50 -12.21
C ASP A 330 -15.93 -4.54 -11.07
N PRO A 331 -15.89 -4.93 -9.78
CA PRO A 331 -16.05 -4.01 -8.65
C PRO A 331 -14.93 -2.97 -8.57
N ALA A 332 -13.68 -3.34 -8.85
CA ALA A 332 -12.55 -2.41 -8.86
C ALA A 332 -12.78 -1.23 -9.82
N ILE A 333 -13.26 -1.51 -11.04
CA ILE A 333 -13.60 -0.48 -12.04
C ILE A 333 -14.64 0.51 -11.51
N ARG A 334 -15.69 0.04 -10.80
CA ARG A 334 -16.77 0.90 -10.28
C ARG A 334 -16.31 1.72 -9.08
N THR A 335 -15.60 1.09 -8.15
CA THR A 335 -15.04 1.71 -6.94
C THR A 335 -14.05 2.82 -7.32
N HIS A 336 -13.11 2.51 -8.22
CA HIS A 336 -12.14 3.48 -8.73
C HIS A 336 -12.80 4.67 -9.42
N ALA A 337 -13.81 4.45 -10.27
CA ALA A 337 -14.55 5.54 -10.90
C ALA A 337 -15.27 6.45 -9.88
N ALA A 338 -15.76 5.89 -8.76
CA ALA A 338 -16.33 6.67 -7.67
C ALA A 338 -15.28 7.49 -6.93
N PHE A 339 -14.14 6.91 -6.57
CA PHE A 339 -13.04 7.60 -5.91
C PHE A 339 -12.44 8.71 -6.79
N PHE A 340 -12.20 8.43 -8.07
CA PHE A 340 -11.72 9.42 -9.03
C PHE A 340 -12.74 10.56 -9.27
N SER A 341 -14.04 10.33 -9.06
CA SER A 341 -15.03 11.42 -9.14
C SER A 341 -14.80 12.51 -8.07
N VAL A 342 -14.22 12.15 -6.92
CA VAL A 342 -13.82 13.10 -5.88
C VAL A 342 -12.61 13.91 -6.36
N TRP A 343 -11.59 13.23 -6.92
CA TRP A 343 -10.43 13.90 -7.53
C TRP A 343 -10.87 14.86 -8.66
N LYS A 344 -11.76 14.43 -9.56
CA LYS A 344 -12.30 15.30 -10.63
C LYS A 344 -13.07 16.51 -10.11
N LYS A 345 -13.63 16.46 -8.90
CA LYS A 345 -14.37 17.57 -8.28
C LYS A 345 -13.44 18.58 -7.61
N TYR A 346 -12.39 18.12 -6.93
CA TYR A 346 -11.53 18.95 -6.07
C TYR A 346 -10.10 19.12 -6.58
N GLY A 347 -9.69 18.45 -7.65
CA GLY A 347 -8.29 18.37 -8.10
C GLY A 347 -7.44 17.41 -7.26
N PHE A 348 -7.91 16.97 -6.09
CA PHE A 348 -7.22 16.08 -5.16
C PHE A 348 -8.25 15.26 -4.37
N THR A 349 -7.85 14.13 -3.79
CA THR A 349 -8.68 13.41 -2.81
C THR A 349 -8.44 13.95 -1.39
N PRO A 350 -9.44 14.53 -0.70
CA PRO A 350 -9.28 14.89 0.70
C PRO A 350 -9.09 13.65 1.58
N GLU A 351 -8.42 13.80 2.72
CA GLU A 351 -8.33 12.75 3.75
C GLU A 351 -9.71 12.25 4.23
N GLY A 352 -10.79 13.04 4.07
CA GLY A 352 -12.15 12.60 4.36
C GLY A 352 -13.19 13.24 3.44
N PHE A 353 -14.08 12.41 2.88
CA PHE A 353 -15.21 12.81 2.05
C PHE A 353 -16.50 12.15 2.55
N ASN A 354 -17.45 12.98 2.96
CA ASN A 354 -18.70 12.53 3.56
C ASN A 354 -19.70 12.11 2.47
N LEU A 355 -20.04 10.82 2.44
CA LEU A 355 -20.88 10.24 1.40
C LEU A 355 -22.35 10.67 1.51
N ALA A 356 -22.81 11.04 2.71
CA ALA A 356 -24.19 11.49 2.94
C ALA A 356 -24.42 12.93 2.46
N THR A 357 -23.43 13.82 2.60
CA THR A 357 -23.52 15.22 2.14
C THR A 357 -22.84 15.47 0.79
N SER A 358 -22.01 14.55 0.31
CA SER A 358 -21.15 14.72 -0.87
C SER A 358 -20.21 15.93 -0.79
N THR A 359 -19.68 16.19 0.42
CA THR A 359 -18.74 17.29 0.72
C THR A 359 -17.48 16.76 1.40
N VAL A 360 -16.42 17.57 1.40
CA VAL A 360 -15.24 17.33 2.26
C VAL A 360 -15.68 17.24 3.72
N GLN A 361 -15.10 16.29 4.46
CA GLN A 361 -15.38 16.10 5.88
C GLN A 361 -14.61 17.14 6.70
N ASN A 362 -15.28 17.76 7.67
CA ASN A 362 -14.64 18.79 8.49
C ASN A 362 -13.47 18.22 9.30
N GLY A 363 -12.33 18.91 9.29
CA GLY A 363 -11.08 18.44 9.90
C GLY A 363 -10.26 17.45 9.06
N GLN A 364 -10.75 17.04 7.88
CA GLN A 364 -10.04 16.11 6.98
C GLN A 364 -9.95 16.66 5.55
N ARG A 365 -9.57 17.95 5.45
CA ARG A 365 -9.58 18.73 4.20
C ARG A 365 -8.31 18.59 3.35
N SER A 366 -7.24 18.08 3.93
CA SER A 366 -5.91 18.03 3.30
C SER A 366 -5.78 16.90 2.28
N TYR A 367 -4.75 17.02 1.42
CA TYR A 367 -4.20 15.97 0.57
C TYR A 367 -2.68 15.98 0.76
N PRO A 368 -2.11 15.07 1.57
CA PRO A 368 -0.67 14.99 1.83
C PRO A 368 0.05 14.18 0.75
N LEU A 369 -0.14 14.52 -0.53
CA LEU A 369 0.54 13.88 -1.68
C LEU A 369 0.33 12.36 -1.84
N ARG A 370 -0.79 11.85 -1.30
CA ARG A 370 -1.21 10.44 -1.23
C ARG A 370 -1.09 9.65 -2.56
N PRO A 371 -0.53 8.42 -2.55
CA PRO A 371 -0.32 7.59 -3.75
C PRO A 371 -1.51 6.71 -4.17
N GLU A 372 -2.44 6.38 -3.27
CA GLU A 372 -3.20 5.12 -3.36
C GLU A 372 -4.18 5.09 -4.56
N LEU A 373 -4.75 6.25 -4.94
CA LEU A 373 -5.58 6.36 -6.13
C LEU A 373 -4.78 6.14 -7.44
N ILE A 374 -3.50 6.52 -7.45
CA ILE A 374 -2.59 6.37 -8.59
C ILE A 374 -2.15 4.91 -8.70
N GLU A 375 -1.83 4.28 -7.57
CA GLU A 375 -1.52 2.86 -7.45
C GLU A 375 -2.66 1.99 -8.02
N SER A 376 -3.90 2.22 -7.57
CA SER A 376 -5.10 1.61 -8.16
C SER A 376 -5.27 1.89 -9.65
N THR A 377 -4.96 3.10 -10.12
CA THR A 377 -5.04 3.47 -11.54
C THR A 377 -4.04 2.65 -12.37
N TYR A 378 -2.82 2.48 -11.87
CA TYR A 378 -1.78 1.66 -12.49
C TYR A 378 -2.18 0.18 -12.56
N TRP A 379 -2.65 -0.42 -11.47
CA TRP A 379 -3.09 -1.82 -11.49
C TRP A 379 -4.27 -2.06 -12.42
N LEU A 380 -5.27 -1.17 -12.42
CA LEU A 380 -6.40 -1.23 -13.35
C LEU A 380 -5.96 -1.10 -14.80
N PHE A 381 -5.05 -0.17 -15.14
CA PHE A 381 -4.50 -0.09 -16.48
C PHE A 381 -3.72 -1.35 -16.87
N LYS A 382 -2.89 -1.89 -15.96
CA LYS A 382 -2.08 -3.08 -16.19
C LYS A 382 -2.92 -4.32 -16.50
N ALA A 383 -4.03 -4.50 -15.79
CA ALA A 383 -4.96 -5.61 -15.97
C ALA A 383 -5.92 -5.46 -17.16
N THR A 384 -6.46 -4.25 -17.39
CA THR A 384 -7.52 -4.03 -18.41
C THR A 384 -7.00 -3.52 -19.75
N ARG A 385 -5.84 -2.83 -19.76
CA ARG A 385 -5.32 -2.03 -20.87
C ARG A 385 -6.30 -0.99 -21.43
N ASP A 386 -7.24 -0.54 -20.59
CA ASP A 386 -8.19 0.51 -20.92
C ASP A 386 -7.53 1.89 -20.82
N TYR A 387 -7.44 2.59 -21.95
CA TYR A 387 -6.77 3.88 -22.08
C TYR A 387 -7.40 4.99 -21.23
N ARG A 388 -8.63 4.81 -20.74
CA ARG A 388 -9.26 5.75 -19.79
C ARG A 388 -8.43 5.94 -18.52
N TYR A 389 -7.69 4.93 -18.08
CA TYR A 389 -6.79 5.05 -16.92
C TYR A 389 -5.56 5.93 -17.20
N LEU A 390 -5.17 6.11 -18.46
CA LEU A 390 -4.14 7.08 -18.84
C LEU A 390 -4.71 8.51 -18.84
N ASP A 391 -5.98 8.70 -19.22
CA ASP A 391 -6.67 9.98 -19.06
C ASP A 391 -6.79 10.37 -17.57
N VAL A 392 -7.08 9.39 -16.69
CA VAL A 392 -7.02 9.54 -15.22
C VAL A 392 -5.64 9.98 -14.76
N GLY A 393 -4.58 9.28 -15.18
CA GLY A 393 -3.20 9.64 -14.85
C GLY A 393 -2.83 11.05 -15.33
N ARG A 394 -3.29 11.46 -16.52
CA ARG A 394 -3.04 12.80 -17.08
C ARG A 394 -3.72 13.89 -16.25
N ASP A 395 -4.95 13.67 -15.80
CA ASP A 395 -5.66 14.60 -14.91
C ASP A 395 -4.99 14.71 -13.53
N ILE A 396 -4.47 13.60 -13.00
CA ILE A 396 -3.71 13.57 -11.73
C ILE A 396 -2.37 14.32 -11.87
N LEU A 397 -1.60 14.02 -12.92
CA LEU A 397 -0.33 14.70 -13.22
C LEU A 397 -0.51 16.21 -13.34
N ALA A 398 -1.54 16.65 -14.07
CA ALA A 398 -1.87 18.07 -14.18
C ALA A 398 -2.20 18.70 -12.82
N SER A 399 -2.98 18.02 -11.98
CA SER A 399 -3.31 18.51 -10.63
C SER A 399 -2.05 18.67 -9.76
N LEU A 400 -1.13 17.70 -9.81
CA LEU A 400 0.14 17.77 -9.09
C LEU A 400 1.05 18.89 -9.61
N GLN A 401 1.25 19.01 -10.93
CA GLN A 401 2.12 20.02 -11.55
C GLN A 401 1.61 21.46 -11.36
N TYR A 402 0.29 21.69 -11.37
CA TYR A 402 -0.29 23.03 -11.28
C TYR A 402 -0.76 23.42 -9.87
N GLY A 403 -1.14 22.47 -9.02
CA GLY A 403 -1.63 22.74 -7.66
C GLY A 403 -0.63 22.41 -6.56
N ALA A 404 0.16 21.35 -6.69
CA ALA A 404 1.08 20.90 -5.64
C ALA A 404 2.55 21.27 -5.86
N LYS A 405 2.96 21.68 -7.07
CA LYS A 405 4.37 22.02 -7.34
C LYS A 405 4.83 23.26 -6.57
N CYS A 406 6.01 23.16 -5.98
CA CYS A 406 6.61 24.16 -5.09
C CYS A 406 8.08 24.43 -5.46
N PRO A 407 8.70 25.53 -4.98
CA PRO A 407 10.03 25.97 -5.44
C PRO A 407 11.11 24.90 -5.36
N CYS A 408 11.13 24.11 -4.29
CA CYS A 408 12.14 23.06 -4.06
C CYS A 408 11.58 21.63 -4.09
N GLY A 409 10.30 21.43 -4.38
CA GLY A 409 9.68 20.09 -4.38
C GLY A 409 8.19 20.13 -4.70
N TYR A 410 7.39 19.29 -4.04
CA TYR A 410 5.93 19.33 -4.11
C TYR A 410 5.36 19.45 -2.70
N CYS A 411 4.38 20.32 -2.53
CA CYS A 411 3.74 20.61 -1.27
C CYS A 411 2.53 19.71 -1.01
N HIS A 412 2.30 19.43 0.27
CA HIS A 412 0.99 19.09 0.78
C HIS A 412 -0.04 20.15 0.41
N ILE A 413 -1.29 19.74 0.19
CA ILE A 413 -2.43 20.64 0.08
C ILE A 413 -3.16 20.60 1.43
N SER A 414 -3.23 21.72 2.14
CA SER A 414 -3.89 21.80 3.46
C SER A 414 -5.42 21.79 3.35
N ASP A 415 -5.97 22.32 2.25
CA ASP A 415 -7.41 22.30 1.96
C ASP A 415 -7.66 22.15 0.44
N VAL A 416 -8.24 21.01 0.04
CA VAL A 416 -8.57 20.72 -1.37
C VAL A 416 -9.70 21.57 -1.95
N GLU A 417 -10.43 22.34 -1.12
CA GLU A 417 -11.44 23.30 -1.60
C GLU A 417 -10.82 24.66 -1.97
N THR A 418 -9.68 25.02 -1.36
CA THR A 418 -8.99 26.31 -1.60
C THR A 418 -7.67 26.18 -2.36
N HIS A 419 -7.13 24.97 -2.46
CA HIS A 419 -5.81 24.64 -3.01
C HIS A 419 -4.66 25.35 -2.28
N GLN A 420 -4.84 25.61 -0.98
CA GLN A 420 -3.78 26.16 -0.14
C GLN A 420 -2.66 25.13 0.07
N GLN A 421 -1.46 25.47 -0.40
CA GLN A 421 -0.25 24.67 -0.18
C GLN A 421 0.22 24.77 1.28
N ASP A 422 0.86 23.71 1.77
CA ASP A 422 1.50 23.60 3.08
C ASP A 422 2.97 23.15 2.92
N ASP A 423 3.84 23.57 3.84
CA ASP A 423 5.30 23.49 3.70
C ASP A 423 5.87 22.12 4.13
N HIS A 424 5.30 21.03 3.60
CA HIS A 424 5.73 19.66 3.86
C HIS A 424 5.71 18.80 2.58
N MET A 425 6.61 17.82 2.51
CA MET A 425 6.71 16.81 1.45
C MET A 425 7.11 15.46 2.06
N GLU A 426 6.15 14.54 2.18
CA GLU A 426 6.40 13.18 2.68
C GLU A 426 7.31 12.36 1.75
N SER A 427 8.11 11.48 2.34
CA SER A 427 9.05 10.62 1.60
C SER A 427 8.36 9.72 0.56
N PHE A 428 7.16 9.21 0.86
CA PHE A 428 6.36 8.37 -0.05
C PHE A 428 5.93 9.10 -1.34
N PHE A 429 5.99 10.44 -1.40
CA PHE A 429 5.76 11.13 -2.67
C PHE A 429 6.74 10.66 -3.75
N LEU A 430 8.01 10.50 -3.38
CA LEU A 430 9.05 9.96 -4.26
C LEU A 430 8.99 8.44 -4.37
N ALA A 431 8.78 7.73 -3.26
CA ALA A 431 8.77 6.27 -3.25
C ALA A 431 7.52 5.65 -3.93
N GLU A 432 6.39 6.36 -3.99
CA GLU A 432 5.12 5.79 -4.43
C GLU A 432 4.38 6.66 -5.45
N THR A 433 3.99 7.88 -5.08
CA THR A 433 3.12 8.73 -5.90
C THR A 433 3.71 8.96 -7.29
N VAL A 434 5.00 9.30 -7.34
CA VAL A 434 5.76 9.46 -8.59
C VAL A 434 6.09 8.11 -9.24
N LYS A 435 6.40 7.07 -8.45
CA LYS A 435 6.70 5.71 -8.93
C LYS A 435 5.54 5.10 -9.73
N TYR A 436 4.34 5.08 -9.16
CA TYR A 436 3.15 4.51 -9.81
C TYR A 436 2.68 5.34 -11.00
N LEU A 437 2.77 6.67 -10.93
CA LEU A 437 2.41 7.55 -12.04
C LEU A 437 3.39 7.38 -13.22
N TRP A 438 4.67 7.16 -12.95
CA TRP A 438 5.67 6.85 -13.98
C TRP A 438 5.42 5.49 -14.61
N LEU A 439 5.19 4.45 -13.79
CA LEU A 439 4.88 3.09 -14.24
C LEU A 439 3.62 3.05 -15.13
N LEU A 440 2.56 3.78 -14.77
CA LEU A 440 1.33 3.89 -15.55
C LEU A 440 1.60 4.35 -16.99
N PHE A 441 2.38 5.42 -17.17
CA PHE A 441 2.68 5.95 -18.49
C PHE A 441 3.77 5.16 -19.23
N ASP A 442 4.79 4.64 -18.56
CA ASP A 442 5.81 3.79 -19.19
C ASP A 442 5.20 2.49 -19.73
N LEU A 443 4.25 1.90 -19.00
CA LEU A 443 3.51 0.72 -19.42
C LEU A 443 2.68 0.93 -20.70
N ALA A 444 2.30 2.18 -21.02
CA ALA A 444 1.65 2.58 -22.26
C ALA A 444 2.64 3.04 -23.35
N ALA A 445 3.81 3.54 -22.96
CA ALA A 445 4.87 4.02 -23.84
C ALA A 445 5.59 2.91 -24.62
N GLY A 446 5.45 1.66 -24.17
CA GLY A 446 6.34 0.55 -24.52
C GLY A 446 7.44 0.49 -23.46
N PRO A 447 7.19 -0.20 -22.32
CA PRO A 447 8.06 -0.09 -21.16
C PRO A 447 9.44 -0.69 -21.42
N ASP A 448 10.45 -0.14 -20.76
CA ASP A 448 11.80 -0.70 -20.70
C ASP A 448 12.40 -0.46 -19.31
N ASN A 449 11.88 -1.22 -18.35
CA ASN A 449 12.15 -1.04 -16.92
C ASN A 449 12.22 -2.38 -16.18
N ILE A 450 12.78 -2.37 -14.97
CA ILE A 450 13.01 -3.56 -14.15
C ILE A 450 11.73 -4.31 -13.71
N VAL A 451 10.57 -3.65 -13.68
CA VAL A 451 9.29 -4.26 -13.24
C VAL A 451 8.58 -5.02 -14.35
N GLU A 452 8.58 -4.48 -15.58
CA GLU A 452 7.87 -5.07 -16.72
C GLU A 452 8.74 -6.06 -17.51
N ASN A 453 9.97 -5.65 -17.85
CA ASN A 453 10.90 -6.41 -18.69
C ASN A 453 12.13 -6.95 -17.93
N GLY A 454 12.26 -6.64 -16.63
CA GLY A 454 13.38 -7.09 -15.82
C GLY A 454 13.39 -8.61 -15.57
N PRO A 455 14.42 -9.10 -14.85
CA PRO A 455 14.68 -10.53 -14.68
C PRO A 455 13.62 -11.26 -13.83
N TYR A 456 12.85 -10.53 -13.03
CA TYR A 456 11.92 -11.08 -12.05
C TYR A 456 10.51 -10.49 -12.20
N LYS A 457 9.54 -11.18 -11.60
CA LYS A 457 8.28 -10.55 -11.22
C LYS A 457 8.43 -9.98 -9.82
N TYR A 458 7.92 -8.78 -9.60
CA TYR A 458 8.06 -8.06 -8.34
C TYR A 458 6.73 -8.01 -7.60
N ILE A 459 6.79 -8.21 -6.29
CA ILE A 459 5.77 -7.83 -5.32
C ILE A 459 6.12 -6.42 -4.86
N PHE A 460 5.11 -5.56 -4.72
CA PHE A 460 5.26 -4.23 -4.14
C PHE A 460 4.89 -4.34 -2.65
N SER A 461 5.64 -3.71 -1.75
CA SER A 461 5.19 -3.51 -0.37
C SER A 461 4.07 -2.46 -0.32
N THR A 462 3.48 -2.25 0.86
CA THR A 462 2.53 -1.14 1.12
C THR A 462 3.11 0.25 0.87
N GLU A 463 4.45 0.39 0.81
CA GLU A 463 5.17 1.65 0.49
C GLU A 463 5.78 1.58 -0.93
N GLY A 464 5.21 0.73 -1.79
CA GLY A 464 5.63 0.54 -3.18
C GLY A 464 7.03 -0.03 -3.39
N HIS A 465 7.69 -0.60 -2.37
CA HIS A 465 9.05 -1.10 -2.52
C HIS A 465 9.12 -2.38 -3.35
N LEU A 466 10.08 -2.44 -4.28
CA LEU A 466 10.23 -3.54 -5.24
C LEU A 466 10.90 -4.77 -4.60
N LEU A 467 10.13 -5.84 -4.37
CA LEU A 467 10.60 -7.11 -3.82
C LEU A 467 10.48 -8.25 -4.85
N PRO A 468 11.59 -8.77 -5.42
CA PRO A 468 11.54 -9.80 -6.45
C PRO A 468 11.03 -11.16 -5.92
N ALA A 469 10.02 -11.71 -6.58
CA ALA A 469 9.39 -13.00 -6.28
C ALA A 469 10.22 -14.20 -6.79
N THR A 470 11.46 -14.32 -6.32
CA THR A 470 12.32 -15.49 -6.57
C THR A 470 11.88 -16.67 -5.68
N PRO A 471 12.20 -17.94 -6.01
CA PRO A 471 11.87 -19.08 -5.13
C PRO A 471 12.44 -18.97 -3.71
N GLN A 472 13.55 -18.23 -3.53
CA GLN A 472 14.19 -17.97 -2.25
C GLN A 472 13.41 -16.95 -1.41
N ILE A 473 12.77 -15.97 -2.05
CA ILE A 473 12.02 -14.87 -1.43
C ILE A 473 10.53 -15.20 -1.30
N ALA A 474 9.97 -15.87 -2.30
CA ALA A 474 8.55 -16.09 -2.43
C ALA A 474 8.00 -16.95 -1.31
N LEU A 475 6.94 -16.45 -0.65
CA LEU A 475 6.17 -17.12 0.40
C LEU A 475 5.28 -18.26 -0.18
N LEU A 476 5.68 -18.89 -1.29
CA LEU A 476 4.84 -19.79 -2.09
C LEU A 476 4.43 -21.06 -1.34
N ASP A 477 5.36 -21.69 -0.61
CA ASP A 477 5.07 -22.84 0.26
C ASP A 477 4.18 -22.46 1.47
N GLU A 478 4.01 -21.16 1.74
CA GLU A 478 3.23 -20.66 2.87
C GLU A 478 1.79 -20.27 2.55
N HIS A 479 1.38 -20.29 1.28
CA HIS A 479 -0.04 -20.20 0.94
C HIS A 479 -0.91 -21.27 1.64
N CYS A 480 -0.28 -22.36 2.12
CA CYS A 480 -0.87 -23.39 2.97
C CYS A 480 -0.54 -23.25 4.48
N LEU A 481 0.55 -22.58 4.88
CA LEU A 481 0.97 -22.44 6.28
C LEU A 481 0.40 -21.21 6.98
N TYR A 482 0.13 -20.12 6.25
CA TYR A 482 -0.82 -19.11 6.73
C TYR A 482 -2.21 -19.74 6.90
N ALA A 483 -2.60 -20.61 5.96
CA ALA A 483 -3.86 -21.35 6.00
C ALA A 483 -3.92 -22.44 7.11
N GLY A 484 -2.85 -22.70 7.87
CA GLY A 484 -2.89 -23.61 9.02
C GLY A 484 -3.87 -23.21 10.12
N ALA A 485 -4.25 -21.92 10.19
CA ALA A 485 -5.31 -21.41 11.07
C ALA A 485 -6.71 -21.32 10.41
N PHE A 486 -6.82 -21.73 9.14
CA PHE A 486 -7.99 -21.51 8.28
C PHE A 486 -8.51 -22.79 7.59
N CYS A 487 -7.66 -23.81 7.45
CA CYS A 487 -8.04 -25.13 6.97
C CYS A 487 -8.66 -25.97 8.11
N ASN A 488 -9.89 -25.65 8.53
CA ASN A 488 -10.70 -26.60 9.30
C ASN A 488 -11.77 -27.23 8.39
N GLY A 489 -11.38 -28.32 7.73
CA GLY A 489 -12.16 -28.98 6.68
C GLY A 489 -11.79 -30.45 6.52
N THR A 490 -11.98 -31.24 7.57
CA THR A 490 -12.11 -32.71 7.56
C THR A 490 -11.28 -33.47 6.50
N ALA A 491 -9.97 -33.55 6.70
CA ALA A 491 -9.15 -34.63 6.14
C ALA A 491 -8.55 -35.43 7.31
N GLY A 492 -9.18 -36.55 7.65
CA GLY A 492 -8.72 -37.41 8.72
C GLY A 492 -7.48 -38.20 8.32
N HIS A 493 -6.30 -37.73 8.71
CA HIS A 493 -5.09 -38.56 8.78
C HIS A 493 -4.51 -38.48 10.19
N GLY A 494 -4.45 -39.65 10.84
CA GLY A 494 -3.98 -39.77 12.22
C GLY A 494 -2.49 -39.50 12.34
N TYR A 495 -2.09 -39.00 13.51
CA TYR A 495 -0.68 -38.89 13.91
C TYR A 495 0.02 -40.25 13.80
N GLY A 496 1.13 -40.27 13.05
CA GLY A 496 1.98 -41.44 12.85
C GLY A 496 3.42 -41.01 12.55
N THR A 497 4.12 -40.49 13.56
CA THR A 497 5.56 -40.22 13.49
C THR A 497 6.33 -41.52 13.29
N GLY A 498 7.21 -41.59 12.28
CA GLY A 498 8.06 -42.75 12.07
C GLY A 498 9.11 -42.50 10.99
N ASP A 499 10.35 -42.31 11.42
CA ASP A 499 11.51 -42.34 10.53
C ASP A 499 11.72 -43.72 9.89
N SER A 500 12.42 -43.68 8.76
CA SER A 500 12.70 -44.79 7.86
C SER A 500 13.34 -46.01 8.53
N TYR A 501 12.98 -47.21 8.08
CA TYR A 501 13.99 -48.27 7.88
C TYR A 501 13.60 -49.25 6.77
N ASN A 502 14.56 -49.51 5.87
CA ASN A 502 14.48 -50.56 4.88
C ASN A 502 14.54 -51.95 5.53
N LYS A 503 13.82 -52.91 4.95
CA LYS A 503 14.16 -54.33 5.10
C LYS A 503 13.88 -55.10 3.81
N HIS A 504 14.94 -55.47 3.10
CA HIS A 504 14.85 -56.49 2.07
C HIS A 504 14.46 -57.84 2.69
N GLN A 505 13.58 -58.58 2.02
CA GLN A 505 13.76 -60.03 1.87
C GLN A 505 13.04 -60.54 0.62
N ASN A 506 13.70 -61.46 -0.09
CA ASN A 506 13.18 -62.15 -1.27
C ASN A 506 12.08 -63.14 -0.87
N ALA A 507 11.08 -63.35 -1.74
CA ALA A 507 10.91 -64.63 -2.47
C ALA A 507 9.50 -64.80 -3.07
N ASN A 508 9.47 -65.21 -4.35
CA ASN A 508 8.54 -66.13 -5.00
C ASN A 508 7.19 -66.44 -4.30
N SER A 509 6.06 -66.07 -4.92
CA SER A 509 5.11 -67.06 -5.50
C SER A 509 3.90 -66.44 -6.23
N ILE A 510 3.62 -66.98 -7.40
CA ILE A 510 2.38 -66.99 -8.21
C ILE A 510 1.62 -68.30 -7.79
N PRO A 511 0.29 -68.60 -8.04
CA PRO A 511 -0.80 -67.95 -8.83
C PRO A 511 -2.22 -67.92 -8.15
N PHE A 512 -3.28 -67.66 -8.96
CA PHE A 512 -4.73 -67.99 -8.80
C PHE A 512 -5.58 -67.07 -7.88
N ASP A 513 -6.85 -66.72 -8.17
CA ASP A 513 -7.66 -66.76 -9.41
C ASP A 513 -8.99 -65.95 -9.29
N ASP A 514 -9.69 -65.86 -10.42
CA ASP A 514 -11.15 -65.95 -10.61
C ASP A 514 -12.06 -64.69 -10.49
N SER A 515 -12.27 -64.10 -11.68
CA SER A 515 -13.53 -63.67 -12.31
C SER A 515 -14.64 -62.87 -11.58
N ARG A 516 -15.12 -61.79 -12.25
CA ARG A 516 -16.32 -61.81 -13.14
C ARG A 516 -16.71 -60.42 -13.69
N THR A 517 -16.88 -60.33 -15.00
CA THR A 517 -17.83 -59.43 -15.71
C THR A 517 -19.16 -60.19 -15.91
N PRO A 518 -20.34 -59.63 -16.30
CA PRO A 518 -20.60 -58.61 -17.35
C PRO A 518 -21.63 -57.52 -16.89
N SER A 519 -22.33 -56.69 -17.69
CA SER A 519 -22.69 -56.68 -19.13
C SER A 519 -23.13 -55.28 -19.64
N ASP A 520 -23.03 -55.04 -20.95
CA ASP A 520 -23.54 -53.87 -21.69
C ASP A 520 -25.08 -53.67 -21.65
N GLN A 521 -25.57 -52.45 -21.93
CA GLN A 521 -26.23 -52.15 -23.23
C GLN A 521 -26.60 -50.66 -23.46
N SER A 522 -26.71 -50.31 -24.75
CA SER A 522 -26.89 -48.98 -25.35
C SER A 522 -28.37 -48.65 -25.66
N LEU A 523 -28.73 -47.36 -25.79
CA LEU A 523 -29.56 -46.86 -26.91
C LEU A 523 -29.70 -45.32 -26.95
N SER A 524 -30.18 -44.78 -28.09
CA SER A 524 -30.08 -43.37 -28.48
C SER A 524 -31.37 -42.75 -29.05
N ASN A 525 -31.43 -41.40 -29.04
CA ASN A 525 -32.29 -40.48 -29.81
C ASN A 525 -33.81 -40.37 -29.47
N ILE A 526 -34.31 -39.14 -29.25
CA ILE A 526 -35.18 -38.34 -30.19
C ILE A 526 -35.86 -37.09 -29.53
N LEU A 527 -35.66 -35.93 -30.19
CA LEU A 527 -36.47 -34.67 -30.32
C LEU A 527 -37.18 -33.94 -29.14
N SER A 528 -36.71 -32.68 -28.96
CA SER A 528 -37.48 -31.40 -28.94
C SER A 528 -38.54 -31.09 -27.86
N THR A 529 -38.27 -30.05 -27.06
CA THR A 529 -39.24 -28.96 -26.82
C THR A 529 -38.54 -27.67 -26.37
N THR A 530 -38.97 -26.53 -26.91
CA THR A 530 -38.39 -25.20 -26.63
C THR A 530 -38.95 -24.54 -25.36
N ARG A 531 -38.06 -23.99 -24.51
CA ARG A 531 -38.26 -22.70 -23.80
C ARG A 531 -36.91 -22.24 -23.22
N GLY A 532 -36.62 -20.94 -23.32
CA GLY A 532 -35.25 -20.44 -23.18
C GLY A 532 -34.85 -19.95 -21.79
N TYR A 533 -33.54 -20.02 -21.54
CA TYR A 533 -32.78 -19.10 -20.70
C TYR A 533 -31.43 -18.87 -21.39
N ILE A 534 -31.13 -17.65 -21.80
CA ILE A 534 -29.79 -17.30 -22.29
C ILE A 534 -28.91 -17.11 -21.05
N LYS A 535 -28.31 -18.20 -20.57
CA LYS A 535 -27.06 -18.10 -19.81
C LYS A 535 -25.94 -17.85 -20.83
N GLY A 536 -25.50 -16.60 -20.91
CA GLY A 536 -24.23 -16.28 -21.56
C GLY A 536 -23.12 -17.00 -20.82
N VAL A 537 -22.49 -17.98 -21.46
CA VAL A 537 -21.28 -18.62 -20.95
C VAL A 537 -20.11 -17.70 -21.30
N CYS A 538 -19.73 -16.83 -20.37
CA CYS A 538 -18.37 -16.30 -20.37
C CYS A 538 -17.44 -17.42 -19.92
N PRO A 539 -16.47 -17.87 -20.75
CA PRO A 539 -15.45 -18.80 -20.29
C PRO A 539 -14.61 -18.08 -19.23
N GLY A 540 -14.64 -18.57 -17.98
CA GLY A 540 -13.82 -18.02 -16.92
C GLY A 540 -12.33 -18.09 -17.28
N LEU A 541 -11.60 -16.99 -17.06
CA LEU A 541 -10.18 -16.91 -17.35
C LEU A 541 -9.41 -18.01 -16.61
N THR A 542 -8.57 -18.72 -17.35
CA THR A 542 -7.74 -19.81 -16.84
C THR A 542 -6.67 -19.31 -15.86
N HIS A 543 -6.09 -20.20 -15.07
CA HIS A 543 -5.08 -19.84 -14.06
C HIS A 543 -3.86 -19.09 -14.66
N ALA A 544 -3.47 -19.40 -15.91
CA ALA A 544 -2.41 -18.68 -16.63
C ALA A 544 -2.82 -17.25 -17.05
N GLN A 545 -4.10 -17.01 -17.33
CA GLN A 545 -4.62 -15.69 -17.69
C GLN A 545 -4.76 -14.77 -16.47
N LYS A 546 -4.87 -15.32 -15.26
CA LYS A 546 -4.81 -14.53 -14.01
C LYS A 546 -3.42 -13.97 -13.70
N LEU A 547 -2.37 -14.46 -14.37
CA LEU A 547 -0.97 -14.08 -14.15
C LEU A 547 -0.28 -13.55 -15.43
N GLY A 548 -1.04 -13.31 -16.50
CA GLY A 548 -0.53 -12.66 -17.72
C GLY A 548 0.46 -13.51 -18.54
N ILE A 549 0.33 -14.84 -18.54
CA ILE A 549 1.26 -15.74 -19.24
C ILE A 549 0.65 -16.26 -20.55
N SER A 550 1.39 -16.11 -21.65
CA SER A 550 1.15 -16.80 -22.92
C SER A 550 2.42 -17.50 -23.38
N TYR A 551 2.33 -18.81 -23.66
CA TYR A 551 3.41 -19.57 -24.31
C TYR A 551 2.94 -20.02 -25.70
N SER A 552 3.76 -19.73 -26.70
CA SER A 552 3.80 -20.48 -27.97
C SER A 552 4.97 -21.48 -27.91
N ALA A 553 4.87 -22.56 -28.66
CA ALA A 553 5.48 -23.84 -28.29
C ALA A 553 6.83 -24.18 -28.97
N GLU A 554 7.41 -25.28 -28.48
CA GLU A 554 8.41 -26.17 -29.11
C GLU A 554 9.85 -25.65 -29.32
N GLU A 555 10.83 -26.27 -28.65
CA GLU A 555 11.76 -27.23 -29.29
C GLU A 555 12.51 -28.09 -28.24
N ASP A 556 13.43 -28.96 -28.68
CA ASP A 556 13.62 -30.34 -28.17
C ASP A 556 15.07 -30.70 -27.71
N ASN A 557 15.22 -31.89 -27.10
CA ASN A 557 16.42 -32.74 -26.96
C ASN A 557 17.44 -32.66 -25.78
N SER A 558 17.52 -33.82 -25.08
CA SER A 558 18.73 -34.65 -24.83
C SER A 558 19.60 -34.53 -23.54
N ILE A 559 19.32 -35.43 -22.58
CA ILE A 559 20.19 -36.53 -22.06
C ILE A 559 21.72 -36.34 -21.88
N GLN A 560 22.22 -36.37 -20.63
CA GLN A 560 23.21 -37.33 -20.03
C GLN A 560 23.51 -36.91 -18.55
N GLN A 561 23.39 -37.76 -17.51
CA GLN A 561 24.34 -38.79 -17.01
C GLN A 561 25.80 -38.26 -16.82
N ASN A 562 26.55 -38.53 -15.75
CA ASN A 562 26.40 -39.53 -14.66
C ASN A 562 27.30 -39.24 -13.43
N SER A 563 27.05 -39.92 -12.29
CA SER A 563 27.99 -40.33 -11.21
C SER A 563 28.88 -39.29 -10.48
N GLY A 564 29.17 -39.42 -9.18
CA GLY A 564 28.71 -40.41 -8.18
C GLY A 564 29.68 -40.55 -6.98
N SER A 565 29.27 -41.37 -6.00
CA SER A 565 30.06 -41.90 -4.84
C SER A 565 30.67 -40.92 -3.83
N SER A 566 30.83 -41.21 -2.54
CA SER A 566 30.26 -42.14 -1.53
C SER A 566 31.26 -42.14 -0.34
N GLU A 567 30.97 -42.92 0.71
CA GLU A 567 31.86 -43.26 1.85
C GLU A 567 31.93 -42.23 3.00
N ASN A 568 32.00 -42.61 4.28
CA ASN A 568 31.75 -43.90 4.96
C ASN A 568 31.72 -43.67 6.50
N LEU A 569 30.93 -44.48 7.24
CA LEU A 569 31.23 -45.07 8.58
C LEU A 569 31.55 -44.10 9.78
N ASP A 570 31.31 -44.42 11.07
CA ASP A 570 30.71 -45.60 11.69
C ASP A 570 30.11 -45.32 13.10
N GLU A 571 29.37 -46.33 13.60
CA GLU A 571 28.99 -46.69 14.99
C GLU A 571 29.52 -45.84 16.19
N SER A 572 28.72 -45.60 17.26
CA SER A 572 28.34 -46.67 18.21
C SER A 572 27.53 -46.15 19.44
N HIS A 573 26.58 -46.96 19.93
CA HIS A 573 26.27 -47.32 21.35
C HIS A 573 26.24 -46.25 22.50
N VAL A 574 25.39 -46.30 23.56
CA VAL A 574 24.54 -47.39 24.12
C VAL A 574 23.52 -46.88 25.20
N ILE A 575 22.36 -47.57 25.30
CA ILE A 575 21.42 -47.76 26.44
C ILE A 575 20.67 -46.57 27.11
N LYS A 576 19.37 -46.86 27.34
CA LYS A 576 18.32 -46.11 28.05
C LYS A 576 18.46 -46.16 29.59
N SER A 577 17.96 -45.14 30.29
CA SER A 577 16.88 -45.33 31.27
C SER A 577 16.19 -44.00 31.66
N SER A 578 14.90 -44.10 31.97
CA SER A 578 14.03 -43.06 32.54
C SER A 578 14.32 -42.80 34.02
N VAL A 579 14.02 -41.59 34.52
CA VAL A 579 13.11 -41.36 35.66
C VAL A 579 12.75 -39.87 35.80
N GLN A 580 11.60 -39.62 36.41
CA GLN A 580 10.86 -38.37 36.54
C GLN A 580 11.17 -37.68 37.90
N ALA A 581 11.40 -36.35 37.92
CA ALA A 581 11.42 -35.56 39.15
C ALA A 581 11.11 -34.07 38.89
N GLN A 582 10.31 -33.47 39.78
CA GLN A 582 10.15 -32.01 39.88
C GLN A 582 11.24 -31.44 40.81
N SER A 583 11.84 -30.30 40.48
CA SER A 583 12.26 -29.31 41.50
C SER A 583 12.57 -27.96 40.86
N SER A 584 12.05 -26.89 41.47
CA SER A 584 12.61 -25.55 41.37
C SER A 584 14.01 -25.49 41.98
N SER A 585 14.92 -24.66 41.42
CA SER A 585 16.08 -24.08 42.12
C SER A 585 16.77 -23.00 41.30
N VAL A 586 17.23 -21.94 41.97
CA VAL A 586 18.12 -20.88 41.43
C VAL A 586 19.57 -21.31 41.61
N ILE A 587 20.43 -21.15 40.59
CA ILE A 587 21.90 -21.20 40.74
C ILE A 587 22.56 -20.10 39.88
N LEU A 588 23.29 -19.21 40.56
CA LEU A 588 24.39 -18.41 40.02
C LEU A 588 25.69 -19.21 40.12
N ILE A 589 26.61 -19.09 39.16
CA ILE A 589 28.08 -19.16 39.38
C ILE A 589 28.82 -18.47 38.23
N SER A 590 29.94 -17.85 38.59
CA SER A 590 30.80 -16.99 37.77
C SER A 590 31.87 -17.72 36.96
N HIS A 591 32.45 -17.03 35.98
CA HIS A 591 33.73 -17.41 35.36
C HIS A 591 34.92 -16.68 36.03
N PRO A 592 36.12 -17.29 36.08
CA PRO A 592 37.26 -16.76 36.82
C PRO A 592 38.13 -15.79 35.99
N VAL A 593 38.73 -14.82 36.68
CA VAL A 593 39.77 -13.91 36.15
C VAL A 593 41.15 -14.43 36.57
N ALA A 594 42.12 -14.35 35.66
CA ALA A 594 43.55 -14.36 35.98
C ALA A 594 44.15 -12.99 35.60
N SER A 595 45.05 -12.47 36.42
CA SER A 595 45.50 -11.07 36.42
C SER A 595 47.02 -10.91 36.33
N GLN A 596 47.48 -9.71 35.94
CA GLN A 596 48.76 -9.00 36.24
C GLN A 596 49.08 -8.00 35.08
N THR A 597 49.54 -6.74 35.27
CA THR A 597 49.78 -5.91 36.47
C THR A 597 49.87 -4.39 36.12
N GLU A 598 49.32 -3.53 37.01
CA GLU A 598 49.74 -2.16 37.42
C GLU A 598 50.14 -1.03 36.41
N GLU A 599 49.19 -0.10 36.21
CA GLU A 599 49.20 1.40 36.37
C GLU A 599 50.49 2.29 36.31
N PRO A 600 50.36 3.64 36.12
CA PRO A 600 49.29 4.48 35.54
C PRO A 600 49.88 5.54 34.52
N ALA A 601 49.36 6.72 34.14
CA ALA A 601 48.13 7.49 34.43
C ALA A 601 47.80 8.49 33.28
N SER A 602 46.51 8.65 32.90
CA SER A 602 45.82 9.95 32.65
C SER A 602 44.44 9.70 32.01
N GLY A 603 43.43 10.49 32.42
CA GLY A 603 42.04 10.05 32.33
C GLY A 603 41.20 10.61 31.18
N ARG A 604 40.27 9.78 30.69
CA ARG A 604 38.94 10.22 30.24
C ARG A 604 37.94 9.08 30.46
N SER A 605 36.92 9.33 31.28
CA SER A 605 35.91 8.32 31.61
C SER A 605 35.07 7.97 30.37
N GLN A 606 35.04 6.68 30.03
CA GLN A 606 33.94 6.10 29.25
C GLN A 606 32.72 5.97 30.17
N TYR A 607 31.57 6.45 29.72
CA TYR A 607 30.28 5.97 30.21
C TYR A 607 29.74 5.01 29.17
N ASN A 608 29.82 3.71 29.44
CA ASN A 608 28.99 2.74 28.74
C ASN A 608 27.54 2.99 29.19
N SER A 609 26.70 3.46 28.27
CA SER A 609 25.25 3.54 28.48
C SER A 609 24.55 2.74 27.40
N ASN A 610 24.16 1.51 27.74
CA ASN A 610 23.29 0.69 26.90
C ASN A 610 21.94 1.39 26.73
N ILE A 611 21.20 1.05 25.68
CA ILE A 611 19.75 1.30 25.65
C ILE A 611 19.13 0.57 26.85
N VAL A 612 18.56 1.34 27.77
CA VAL A 612 17.89 0.82 28.95
C VAL A 612 16.42 0.60 28.62
N ALA A 613 16.05 -0.66 28.42
CA ALA A 613 14.69 -1.13 28.68
C ALA A 613 14.62 -1.57 30.15
N THR A 614 14.29 -0.65 31.06
CA THR A 614 14.11 -0.98 32.49
C THR A 614 12.74 -1.60 32.73
N ALA A 615 12.73 -2.87 33.10
CA ALA A 615 11.66 -3.43 33.91
C ALA A 615 11.99 -3.11 35.39
N GLU A 616 11.40 -2.06 35.95
CA GLU A 616 11.39 -1.85 37.40
C GLU A 616 10.01 -2.16 37.99
N SER A 617 9.94 -3.28 38.71
CA SER A 617 8.83 -3.59 39.60
C SER A 617 8.93 -2.75 40.87
N VAL A 618 7.92 -1.91 41.15
CA VAL A 618 7.77 -1.29 42.48
C VAL A 618 6.52 -1.86 43.14
N GLY A 619 6.75 -2.71 44.14
CA GLY A 619 5.71 -3.16 45.05
C GLY A 619 5.30 -2.07 46.04
N THR A 620 4.11 -2.23 46.60
CA THR A 620 3.47 -1.34 47.57
C THR A 620 4.22 -1.23 48.90
N ASP A 621 4.26 -0.03 49.50
CA ASP A 621 3.56 0.20 50.78
C ASP A 621 3.44 1.69 51.19
N THR A 622 2.21 2.07 51.55
CA THR A 622 1.73 3.12 52.52
C THR A 622 2.51 4.45 52.73
N ALA A 623 1.90 5.63 52.90
CA ALA A 623 0.58 5.91 53.50
C ALA A 623 -0.05 7.29 53.10
N VAL A 624 -1.37 7.28 52.94
CA VAL A 624 -2.40 8.27 53.39
C VAL A 624 -2.13 9.79 53.26
N ALA A 625 -2.86 10.44 52.35
CA ALA A 625 -3.76 11.57 52.67
C ALA A 625 -4.83 11.77 51.58
N SER A 626 -6.04 12.19 51.97
CA SER A 626 -7.26 12.20 51.16
C SER A 626 -7.46 13.41 50.24
N SER A 627 -7.90 13.18 49.00
CA SER A 627 -9.06 13.88 48.40
C SER A 627 -9.60 13.09 47.20
N HIS A 628 -10.87 13.32 46.84
CA HIS A 628 -11.66 12.53 45.88
C HIS A 628 -12.53 13.50 45.04
N PRO A 629 -13.12 13.09 43.90
CA PRO A 629 -12.56 13.47 42.61
C PRO A 629 -13.56 14.17 41.67
N GLU A 630 -13.05 14.98 40.74
CA GLU A 630 -13.77 15.37 39.52
C GLU A 630 -12.85 15.30 38.29
N ASP A 631 -13.51 15.26 37.13
CA ASP A 631 -13.02 15.29 35.75
C ASP A 631 -12.40 14.03 35.11
N LEU A 632 -13.13 13.59 34.07
CA LEU A 632 -12.89 12.47 33.17
C LEU A 632 -13.46 12.91 31.80
N VAL A 633 -12.79 12.52 30.70
CA VAL A 633 -13.17 12.75 29.28
C VAL A 633 -12.65 14.06 28.65
N LYS A 634 -12.29 13.94 27.35
CA LYS A 634 -11.73 14.91 26.38
C LYS A 634 -10.20 15.14 26.53
N GLU A 635 -9.41 15.43 25.49
CA GLU A 635 -9.72 15.82 24.10
C GLU A 635 -8.94 14.98 23.07
N THR A 636 -9.66 14.55 22.04
CA THR A 636 -9.21 14.55 20.64
C THR A 636 -9.15 15.99 20.13
N GLU A 637 -7.99 16.52 19.75
CA GLU A 637 -7.89 17.61 18.76
C GLU A 637 -6.42 17.92 18.41
N SER A 638 -6.17 18.21 17.13
CA SER A 638 -4.94 18.90 16.68
C SER A 638 -5.18 19.71 15.40
N VAL A 639 -6.29 20.47 15.34
CA VAL A 639 -6.45 21.63 14.43
C VAL A 639 -7.34 22.68 15.10
N SER A 640 -6.75 23.61 15.87
CA SER A 640 -7.13 25.04 15.86
C SER A 640 -6.33 25.87 16.86
N GLU A 641 -5.32 26.62 16.39
CA GLU A 641 -4.93 27.88 17.00
C GLU A 641 -5.09 28.98 15.95
N GLN A 642 -6.10 29.86 16.13
CA GLN A 642 -6.10 31.31 15.82
C GLN A 642 -7.53 31.88 15.79
N LYS A 643 -8.05 32.24 16.97
CA LYS A 643 -8.90 33.43 17.13
C LYS A 643 -9.11 33.81 18.60
N GLU A 644 -8.43 34.88 19.03
CA GLU A 644 -9.01 36.02 19.78
C GLU A 644 -7.90 36.96 20.30
N ILE A 645 -7.31 37.75 19.40
CA ILE A 645 -6.68 39.03 19.76
C ILE A 645 -7.12 40.09 18.75
N ASN A 646 -8.28 40.70 18.99
CA ASN A 646 -8.55 42.11 18.68
C ASN A 646 -9.97 42.48 19.09
N ASP A 647 -10.10 43.19 20.22
CA ASP A 647 -11.15 44.19 20.42
C ASP A 647 -10.83 45.08 21.62
N LYS A 648 -9.78 45.92 21.48
CA LYS A 648 -9.48 46.96 22.48
C LYS A 648 -8.57 48.12 22.03
N GLU A 649 -8.68 48.61 20.79
CA GLU A 649 -8.04 49.91 20.45
C GLU A 649 -8.62 50.68 19.24
N ILE A 650 -9.90 51.07 19.27
CA ILE A 650 -10.37 52.26 18.51
C ILE A 650 -11.29 53.12 19.39
N ALA A 651 -10.72 54.16 20.00
CA ALA A 651 -11.48 55.20 20.70
C ALA A 651 -10.76 56.56 20.59
N SER A 652 -10.80 57.18 19.40
CA SER A 652 -10.30 58.55 19.19
C SER A 652 -10.81 59.16 17.88
N GLN A 653 -11.39 60.38 17.98
CA GLN A 653 -11.81 61.31 16.92
C GLN A 653 -13.10 61.01 16.13
N GLY A 654 -14.05 61.94 16.18
CA GLY A 654 -15.31 61.91 15.41
C GLY A 654 -16.42 62.78 16.02
N SER A 655 -16.26 64.12 15.98
CA SER A 655 -17.14 65.05 16.71
C SER A 655 -18.42 65.47 15.97
N GLN A 656 -19.49 65.71 16.75
CA GLN A 656 -20.64 66.63 16.53
C GLN A 656 -21.92 66.15 15.77
N PRO A 657 -23.10 66.77 16.07
CA PRO A 657 -24.38 66.05 16.16
C PRO A 657 -25.55 66.63 15.34
N LYS A 658 -26.69 65.89 15.33
CA LYS A 658 -28.09 66.38 15.26
C LYS A 658 -28.96 65.39 16.06
N GLU A 659 -29.62 65.77 17.16
CA GLU A 659 -30.88 66.55 17.27
C GLU A 659 -32.12 65.86 16.67
N ASP A 660 -32.93 65.34 17.60
CA ASP A 660 -34.40 65.39 17.70
C ASP A 660 -35.27 65.12 16.46
N THR A 661 -35.91 63.94 16.42
CA THR A 661 -37.31 63.78 16.90
C THR A 661 -37.72 62.31 17.03
#